data_AF-A0A137SPB8-F1
#
_entry.id   AF-A0A137SPB8-F1
#
_cell.length_a   1.000
_cell.length_b   1.000
_cell.length_c   1.000
_cell.angle_alpha   90.00
_cell.angle_beta   90.00
_cell.angle_gamma   90.00
#
_symmetry.space_group_name_H-M   'P 1'
#
loop_
_entity.id
_entity.type
_entity.pdbx_description
1 polymer ?
#
loop_
_entity_poly.entity_id
_entity_poly.type
_entity_poly.pdbx_seq_one_letter_code
_entity_poly.pdbx_strand_id
1 'polypeptide(L)'
;MKTCQYKTLLLMSTCLYSLNAISAPFASCPTEAFLSQYKNGRTHYKSVDLSTGLITTLQTDDGLGSDSINAIAFNNTDKYIYGFDRNQLALVKFDSDFKATILNFTNPPNNNFYVGDIKDNKFYFYRRYLGLYYTNLDSSAPDYLTITKIVGSNKSIRIADFAFHPTDGNIYAVEGRTGNLYRIDPTTGVATNVASTGFKSPRSAFGAAYFDSAGYLYFLRNNDGNIYRTDITDPNNITGASVYFAKASASNSNDGARCSEAAVVSTNTDYGDAPDSYGTSLAANGARHLIDYNNYILGSLIDAEDDANVSPNTDDADNLADEDGILFQTTLITGLDAQINATISGGQDSVYFNGWFDWNQDGDFDDAGEHVFDSRSLDSNSHNLTLTVPATALIGNTWARFRVGDQDNITSGGGYANGEVEDYPITIVDGNTTSIYYPAEDEFVTLAYEDRWPEQGDYDFNDVVIFYRVVQTVKNNQVSRIDIQGELINYGASYSNGFAVHLPGILRSNVDEDLLQVSFNSVSAPTSGVLEAGQTDAVVVISDNLKTEFTSTCGEFFFNTEPACMGNTSIFTFEVNIPLNNPIDVASMPAMPLNPFIFGAENHTRNDFFSGQIGRDLEIHLPDKPLTDLGNSAYFGLGDDDSNPPTTTFRTSTNLPWAAEIGNTEWKAPLEETDIACAYPEFNTFITSDGVNNEFWFDNPVFHKVVD
;
A
#
# COMPACT_ATOMS: atom_id res chain seq x y z
N MET A 1 45.12 16.37 -43.31
CA MET A 1 44.70 15.78 -44.59
C MET A 1 45.31 14.40 -44.72
N LYS A 2 44.56 13.35 -44.36
CA LYS A 2 44.99 11.95 -44.49
C LYS A 2 44.31 11.36 -45.71
N THR A 3 45.12 10.90 -46.66
CA THR A 3 44.71 10.26 -47.90
C THR A 3 44.43 8.77 -47.70
N CYS A 4 43.43 8.34 -48.45
CA CYS A 4 42.80 7.02 -48.51
C CYS A 4 43.76 5.93 -49.03
N GLN A 5 43.70 4.71 -48.47
CA GLN A 5 44.14 3.50 -49.14
C GLN A 5 43.07 2.41 -49.03
N TYR A 6 42.57 2.01 -50.20
CA TYR A 6 41.69 0.86 -50.41
C TYR A 6 42.45 -0.45 -50.12
N LYS A 7 41.81 -1.37 -49.40
CA LYS A 7 42.19 -2.79 -49.39
C LYS A 7 41.02 -3.65 -49.85
N THR A 8 41.38 -4.49 -50.81
CA THR A 8 40.61 -5.43 -51.62
C THR A 8 39.84 -6.45 -50.78
N LEU A 9 38.56 -6.63 -51.11
CA LEU A 9 37.66 -7.65 -50.56
C LEU A 9 38.10 -9.04 -51.06
N LEU A 10 38.49 -9.93 -50.15
CA LEU A 10 38.67 -11.35 -50.45
C LEU A 10 37.36 -12.07 -50.07
N LEU A 11 36.59 -12.52 -51.07
CA LEU A 11 35.43 -13.40 -50.84
C LEU A 11 35.93 -14.74 -50.28
N MET A 12 35.71 -14.97 -48.99
CA MET A 12 35.86 -16.29 -48.37
C MET A 12 34.47 -16.93 -48.35
N SER A 13 34.28 -17.93 -49.21
CA SER A 13 33.10 -18.80 -49.24
C SER A 13 33.08 -19.62 -47.94
N THR A 14 32.37 -19.15 -46.91
CA THR A 14 32.06 -19.93 -45.71
C THR A 14 30.97 -20.94 -46.06
N CYS A 15 31.36 -22.20 -46.12
CA CYS A 15 30.47 -23.35 -46.15
C CYS A 15 29.61 -23.30 -44.87
N LEU A 16 28.32 -23.01 -44.99
CA LEU A 16 27.34 -23.15 -43.92
C LEU A 16 27.20 -24.64 -43.60
N TYR A 17 28.00 -25.12 -42.65
CA TYR A 17 27.62 -26.33 -41.92
C TYR A 17 26.41 -25.95 -41.07
N SER A 18 25.25 -26.56 -41.37
CA SER A 18 24.13 -26.60 -40.44
C SER A 18 24.64 -27.27 -39.16
N LEU A 19 24.89 -26.47 -38.13
CA LEU A 19 24.99 -26.99 -36.77
C LEU A 19 23.63 -27.63 -36.49
N ASN A 20 23.60 -28.97 -36.37
CA ASN A 20 22.47 -29.64 -35.74
C ASN A 20 22.31 -28.99 -34.37
N ALA A 21 21.16 -28.36 -34.11
CA ALA A 21 20.82 -27.91 -32.77
C ALA A 21 20.94 -29.12 -31.83
N ILE A 22 21.85 -29.03 -30.86
CA ILE A 22 22.01 -30.06 -29.85
C ILE A 22 20.83 -29.88 -28.90
N SER A 23 19.91 -30.84 -28.89
CA SER A 23 18.83 -30.96 -27.90
C SER A 23 19.40 -30.80 -26.48
N ALA A 24 18.94 -29.79 -25.73
CA ALA A 24 19.50 -29.38 -24.45
C ALA A 24 18.42 -29.23 -23.36
N PRO A 25 18.72 -29.56 -22.09
CA PRO A 25 17.79 -29.32 -20.99
C PRO A 25 17.56 -27.81 -20.79
N PHE A 26 16.51 -27.46 -20.07
CA PHE A 26 16.31 -26.11 -19.57
C PHE A 26 17.50 -25.71 -18.68
N ALA A 27 17.96 -24.45 -18.81
CA ALA A 27 19.17 -23.98 -18.13
C ALA A 27 19.00 -23.91 -16.59
N SER A 28 17.79 -23.67 -16.11
CA SER A 28 17.43 -23.53 -14.71
C SER A 28 16.00 -24.03 -14.46
N CYS A 29 15.53 -23.91 -13.21
CA CYS A 29 14.11 -24.00 -12.89
C CYS A 29 13.41 -22.76 -13.48
N PRO A 30 12.54 -22.90 -14.49
CA PRO A 30 11.82 -21.77 -15.05
C PRO A 30 10.77 -21.24 -14.07
N THR A 31 10.62 -19.92 -14.00
CA THR A 31 9.58 -19.26 -13.19
C THR A 31 8.18 -19.41 -13.80
N GLU A 32 8.15 -19.40 -15.13
CA GLU A 32 6.96 -19.59 -15.97
C GLU A 32 6.34 -20.98 -15.75
N ALA A 33 5.01 -21.04 -15.83
CA ALA A 33 4.30 -22.29 -15.99
C ALA A 33 4.20 -22.66 -17.47
N PHE A 34 4.03 -23.94 -17.76
CA PHE A 34 3.83 -24.46 -19.12
C PHE A 34 2.47 -25.12 -19.26
N LEU A 35 1.99 -25.12 -20.49
CA LEU A 35 0.72 -25.71 -20.85
C LEU A 35 0.87 -26.45 -22.18
N SER A 36 0.51 -27.74 -22.20
CA SER A 36 0.24 -28.45 -23.44
C SER A 36 -1.21 -28.25 -23.83
N GLN A 37 -1.51 -28.08 -25.11
CA GLN A 37 -2.89 -27.98 -25.61
C GLN A 37 -3.03 -28.68 -26.95
N TYR A 38 -3.87 -29.72 -27.02
CA TYR A 38 -4.19 -30.36 -28.29
C TYR A 38 -5.28 -29.58 -29.05
N LYS A 39 -4.93 -28.98 -30.18
CA LYS A 39 -5.83 -28.17 -31.01
C LYS A 39 -5.44 -28.29 -32.48
N ASN A 40 -6.43 -28.23 -33.38
CA ASN A 40 -6.22 -28.24 -34.83
C ASN A 40 -5.33 -29.41 -35.33
N GLY A 41 -5.45 -30.57 -34.68
CA GLY A 41 -4.78 -31.80 -35.07
C GLY A 41 -3.30 -31.89 -34.69
N ARG A 42 -2.83 -31.10 -33.71
CA ARG A 42 -1.47 -31.19 -33.12
C ARG A 42 -1.43 -30.66 -31.68
N THR A 43 -0.37 -30.95 -30.94
CA THR A 43 -0.13 -30.33 -29.63
C THR A 43 0.58 -28.97 -29.78
N HIS A 44 0.09 -27.97 -29.07
CA HIS A 44 0.70 -26.66 -28.91
C HIS A 44 1.31 -26.58 -27.51
N TYR A 45 2.53 -26.06 -27.41
CA TYR A 45 3.21 -25.82 -26.14
C TYR A 45 3.25 -24.33 -25.88
N LYS A 46 2.87 -23.95 -24.67
CA LYS A 46 2.63 -22.57 -24.30
C LYS A 46 3.28 -22.25 -22.96
N SER A 47 3.75 -21.03 -22.78
CA SER A 47 4.01 -20.47 -21.45
C SER A 47 2.72 -19.90 -20.89
N VAL A 48 2.63 -19.90 -19.57
CA VAL A 48 1.58 -19.28 -18.78
C VAL A 48 2.28 -18.44 -17.72
N ASP A 49 2.11 -17.12 -17.82
CA ASP A 49 2.38 -16.24 -16.71
C ASP A 49 1.24 -16.38 -15.71
N LEU A 50 1.53 -16.92 -14.53
CA LEU A 50 0.50 -17.13 -13.51
C LEU A 50 0.04 -15.81 -12.89
N SER A 51 0.92 -14.80 -12.83
CA SER A 51 0.63 -13.51 -12.21
C SER A 51 -0.41 -12.74 -13.01
N THR A 52 -0.22 -12.56 -14.32
CA THR A 52 -1.12 -11.77 -15.18
C THR A 52 -2.12 -12.63 -15.95
N GLY A 53 -1.85 -13.94 -16.06
CA GLY A 53 -2.63 -14.89 -16.84
C GLY A 53 -2.36 -14.87 -18.35
N LEU A 54 -1.32 -14.16 -18.80
CA LEU A 54 -0.88 -14.18 -20.20
C LEU A 54 -0.47 -15.60 -20.62
N ILE A 55 -1.00 -16.05 -21.77
CA ILE A 55 -0.66 -17.35 -22.36
C ILE A 55 -0.06 -17.15 -23.75
N THR A 56 1.22 -17.49 -23.89
CA THR A 56 1.98 -17.33 -25.15
C THR A 56 2.30 -18.68 -25.77
N THR A 57 2.11 -18.82 -27.08
CA THR A 57 2.50 -20.07 -27.77
C THR A 57 4.00 -20.06 -28.06
N LEU A 58 4.71 -21.01 -27.48
CA LEU A 58 6.15 -21.18 -27.65
C LEU A 58 6.48 -22.05 -28.87
N GLN A 59 5.79 -23.18 -29.01
CA GLN A 59 6.05 -24.16 -30.06
C GLN A 59 4.77 -24.86 -30.53
N THR A 60 4.75 -25.23 -31.82
CA THR A 60 3.66 -26.05 -32.41
C THR A 60 4.16 -27.23 -33.22
N ASP A 61 5.46 -27.31 -33.46
CA ASP A 61 6.10 -28.44 -34.13
C ASP A 61 7.11 -29.09 -33.19
N ASP A 62 6.67 -30.13 -32.50
CA ASP A 62 7.49 -30.99 -31.64
C ASP A 62 8.13 -32.15 -32.40
N GLY A 63 7.87 -32.30 -33.70
CA GLY A 63 8.31 -33.42 -34.51
C GLY A 63 7.42 -34.67 -34.42
N LEU A 64 6.30 -34.63 -33.70
CA LEU A 64 5.35 -35.75 -33.55
C LEU A 64 4.10 -35.64 -34.42
N GLY A 65 3.98 -34.56 -35.20
CA GLY A 65 2.90 -34.39 -36.17
C GLY A 65 1.54 -34.21 -35.49
N SER A 66 0.68 -35.23 -35.55
CA SER A 66 -0.70 -35.16 -35.07
C SER A 66 -0.96 -35.85 -33.73
N ASP A 67 0.09 -36.33 -33.09
CA ASP A 67 -0.02 -37.03 -31.82
C ASP A 67 -0.46 -36.09 -30.69
N SER A 68 -1.24 -36.65 -29.76
CA SER A 68 -1.82 -35.91 -28.64
C SER A 68 -0.99 -36.14 -27.39
N ILE A 69 -0.18 -35.14 -27.06
CA ILE A 69 0.60 -35.10 -25.82
C ILE A 69 -0.23 -34.46 -24.71
N ASN A 70 -0.20 -35.07 -23.53
CA ASN A 70 -0.87 -34.64 -22.30
C ASN A 70 -0.13 -35.27 -21.09
N ALA A 71 -0.61 -35.16 -19.85
CA ALA A 71 0.15 -35.57 -18.66
C ALA A 71 1.56 -34.93 -18.68
N ILE A 72 1.68 -33.63 -18.92
CA ILE A 72 3.00 -32.98 -19.00
C ILE A 72 3.53 -32.65 -17.60
N ALA A 73 4.84 -32.72 -17.42
CA ALA A 73 5.46 -32.47 -16.13
C ALA A 73 6.89 -31.98 -16.30
N PHE A 74 7.33 -31.05 -15.45
CA PHE A 74 8.71 -30.59 -15.44
C PHE A 74 9.53 -31.42 -14.45
N ASN A 75 10.70 -31.92 -14.85
CA ASN A 75 11.55 -32.71 -13.99
C ASN A 75 12.68 -31.85 -13.39
N ASN A 76 12.62 -31.58 -12.08
CA ASN A 76 13.65 -30.80 -11.41
C ASN A 76 15.04 -31.44 -11.42
N THR A 77 15.14 -32.76 -11.61
CA THR A 77 16.42 -33.49 -11.57
C THR A 77 17.24 -33.30 -12.84
N ASP A 78 16.63 -33.45 -14.02
CA ASP A 78 17.33 -33.38 -15.31
C ASP A 78 16.98 -32.15 -16.15
N LYS A 79 16.03 -31.33 -15.66
CA LYS A 79 15.55 -30.09 -16.28
C LYS A 79 14.99 -30.30 -17.69
N TYR A 80 14.26 -31.40 -17.91
CA TYR A 80 13.43 -31.61 -19.10
C TYR A 80 11.93 -31.57 -18.75
N ILE A 81 11.10 -31.29 -19.75
CA ILE A 81 9.65 -31.55 -19.65
C ILE A 81 9.40 -32.97 -20.17
N TYR A 82 8.52 -33.70 -19.51
CA TYR A 82 8.04 -35.00 -19.97
C TYR A 82 6.54 -34.90 -20.25
N GLY A 83 6.04 -35.79 -21.10
CA GLY A 83 4.61 -35.91 -21.38
C GLY A 83 4.24 -37.32 -21.83
N PHE A 84 2.96 -37.66 -21.73
CA PHE A 84 2.43 -38.93 -22.22
C PHE A 84 1.86 -38.77 -23.63
N ASP A 85 2.39 -39.53 -24.59
CA ASP A 85 1.82 -39.64 -25.93
C ASP A 85 0.62 -40.58 -25.91
N ARG A 86 -0.57 -40.02 -26.10
CA ARG A 86 -1.83 -40.76 -26.02
C ARG A 86 -2.09 -41.63 -27.25
N ASN A 87 -1.38 -41.39 -28.35
CA ASN A 87 -1.49 -42.13 -29.60
C ASN A 87 -0.52 -43.32 -29.58
N GLN A 88 0.74 -43.07 -29.23
CA GLN A 88 1.78 -44.09 -29.20
C GLN A 88 1.84 -44.89 -27.89
N LEU A 89 1.14 -44.42 -26.84
CA LEU A 89 1.16 -45.00 -25.49
C LEU A 89 2.59 -45.08 -24.92
N ALA A 90 3.36 -44.03 -25.14
CA ALA A 90 4.76 -43.89 -24.73
C ALA A 90 4.95 -42.61 -23.92
N LEU A 91 6.06 -42.54 -23.18
CA LEU A 91 6.51 -41.28 -22.60
C LEU A 91 7.27 -40.49 -23.65
N VAL A 92 7.23 -39.17 -23.58
CA VAL A 92 7.98 -38.26 -24.44
C VAL A 92 8.77 -37.32 -23.55
N LYS A 93 10.01 -37.06 -23.91
CA LYS A 93 10.89 -36.07 -23.29
C LYS A 93 11.06 -34.89 -24.23
N PHE A 94 10.94 -33.68 -23.71
CA PHE A 94 11.05 -32.42 -24.44
C PHE A 94 12.21 -31.60 -23.90
N ASP A 95 13.09 -31.18 -24.81
CA ASP A 95 14.14 -30.22 -24.53
C ASP A 95 13.59 -28.78 -24.39
N SER A 96 14.48 -27.82 -24.13
CA SER A 96 14.11 -26.41 -23.96
C SER A 96 13.46 -25.78 -25.21
N ASP A 97 13.65 -26.37 -26.39
CA ASP A 97 13.03 -25.92 -27.65
C ASP A 97 11.73 -26.69 -27.98
N PHE A 98 11.24 -27.50 -27.03
CA PHE A 98 10.08 -28.39 -27.15
C PHE A 98 10.20 -29.41 -28.28
N LYS A 99 11.41 -29.86 -28.61
CA LYS A 99 11.62 -30.99 -29.53
C LYS A 99 11.50 -32.31 -28.78
N ALA A 100 10.69 -33.21 -29.33
CA ALA A 100 10.33 -34.46 -28.71
C ALA A 100 11.37 -35.57 -28.92
N THR A 101 11.62 -36.34 -27.87
CA THR A 101 12.26 -37.66 -27.92
C THR A 101 11.32 -38.69 -27.31
N ILE A 102 10.88 -39.67 -28.11
CA ILE A 102 10.00 -40.74 -27.63
C ILE A 102 10.79 -41.74 -26.78
N LEU A 103 10.23 -42.07 -25.61
CA LEU A 103 10.73 -43.02 -24.64
C LEU A 103 9.71 -44.15 -24.46
N ASN A 104 9.97 -45.29 -25.10
CA ASN A 104 9.09 -46.45 -25.03
C ASN A 104 9.16 -47.11 -23.64
N PHE A 105 8.01 -47.40 -23.05
CA PHE A 105 7.93 -48.17 -21.81
C PHE A 105 8.41 -49.61 -22.03
N THR A 106 9.07 -50.17 -21.02
CA THR A 106 9.46 -51.59 -20.99
C THR A 106 8.23 -52.50 -20.96
N ASN A 107 7.15 -52.05 -20.31
CA ASN A 107 5.85 -52.72 -20.22
C ASN A 107 4.71 -51.75 -20.63
N PRO A 108 4.47 -51.56 -21.94
CA PRO A 108 3.50 -50.58 -22.43
C PRO A 108 2.09 -50.78 -21.87
N PRO A 109 1.36 -49.69 -21.56
CA PRO A 109 0.00 -49.78 -21.05
C PRO A 109 -0.99 -50.03 -22.20
N ASN A 110 -2.18 -50.55 -21.87
CA ASN A 110 -3.29 -50.70 -22.83
C ASN A 110 -4.24 -49.49 -22.87
N ASN A 111 -3.99 -48.46 -22.06
CA ASN A 111 -4.83 -47.27 -21.93
C ASN A 111 -3.95 -46.03 -22.00
N ASN A 112 -4.51 -44.92 -22.49
CA ASN A 112 -3.86 -43.61 -22.39
C ASN A 112 -4.08 -42.97 -21.01
N PHE A 113 -3.12 -42.14 -20.63
CA PHE A 113 -3.14 -41.30 -19.45
C PHE A 113 -3.11 -39.82 -19.88
N TYR A 114 -3.71 -38.96 -19.08
CA TYR A 114 -3.87 -37.52 -19.36
C TYR A 114 -3.76 -36.68 -18.08
N VAL A 115 -3.20 -37.25 -17.03
CA VAL A 115 -3.03 -36.59 -15.74
C VAL A 115 -1.67 -37.06 -15.25
N GLY A 116 -0.75 -36.15 -14.95
CA GLY A 116 0.56 -36.56 -14.48
C GLY A 116 1.41 -35.39 -14.00
N ASP A 117 2.35 -35.71 -13.12
CA ASP A 117 3.36 -34.78 -12.63
C ASP A 117 4.59 -35.58 -12.17
N ILE A 118 5.71 -34.91 -11.90
CA ILE A 118 6.97 -35.53 -11.52
C ILE A 118 7.34 -35.20 -10.08
N LYS A 119 7.79 -36.22 -9.35
CA LYS A 119 8.47 -36.07 -8.06
C LYS A 119 9.58 -37.10 -7.94
N ASP A 120 10.72 -36.70 -7.39
CA ASP A 120 11.87 -37.56 -7.12
C ASP A 120 12.32 -38.39 -8.34
N ASN A 121 12.42 -37.72 -9.50
CA ASN A 121 12.78 -38.33 -10.79
C ASN A 121 11.88 -39.50 -11.22
N LYS A 122 10.62 -39.50 -10.77
CA LYS A 122 9.58 -40.44 -11.18
C LYS A 122 8.42 -39.67 -11.78
N PHE A 123 7.95 -40.15 -12.92
CA PHE A 123 6.77 -39.62 -13.59
C PHE A 123 5.54 -40.36 -13.09
N TYR A 124 4.69 -39.67 -12.32
CA TYR A 124 3.43 -40.19 -11.80
C TYR A 124 2.30 -39.83 -12.75
N PHE A 125 1.37 -40.76 -12.94
CA PHE A 125 0.24 -40.54 -13.85
C PHE A 125 -1.02 -41.28 -13.42
N TYR A 126 -2.16 -40.65 -13.65
CA TYR A 126 -3.45 -41.12 -13.16
C TYR A 126 -4.46 -41.31 -14.28
N ARG A 127 -5.32 -42.33 -14.13
CA ARG A 127 -6.51 -42.50 -14.97
C ARG A 127 -7.70 -42.96 -14.13
N ARG A 128 -8.82 -42.26 -14.28
CA ARG A 128 -10.09 -42.67 -13.69
C ARG A 128 -10.42 -44.12 -14.11
N TYR A 129 -10.89 -44.89 -13.13
CA TYR A 129 -11.11 -46.34 -13.16
C TYR A 129 -9.87 -47.23 -13.12
N LEU A 130 -8.67 -46.69 -13.39
CA LEU A 130 -7.43 -47.45 -13.31
C LEU A 130 -6.67 -47.19 -12.00
N GLY A 131 -6.56 -45.92 -11.59
CA GLY A 131 -5.82 -45.49 -10.41
C GLY A 131 -4.52 -44.76 -10.77
N LEU A 132 -3.62 -44.68 -9.79
CA LEU A 132 -2.33 -43.99 -9.86
C LEU A 132 -1.19 -44.97 -10.21
N TYR A 133 -0.28 -44.52 -11.06
CA TYR A 133 0.87 -45.25 -11.56
C TYR A 133 2.10 -44.35 -11.50
N TYR A 134 3.29 -44.95 -11.57
CA TYR A 134 4.52 -44.21 -11.82
C TYR A 134 5.48 -45.01 -12.71
N THR A 135 6.47 -44.32 -13.28
CA THR A 135 7.66 -44.91 -13.89
C THR A 135 8.91 -44.19 -13.40
N ASN A 136 10.04 -44.88 -13.35
CA ASN A 136 11.33 -44.26 -13.04
C ASN A 136 11.93 -43.60 -14.29
N LEU A 137 12.46 -42.38 -14.14
CA LEU A 137 13.14 -41.63 -15.21
C LEU A 137 14.68 -41.71 -15.12
N ASP A 138 15.22 -42.28 -14.05
CA ASP A 138 16.65 -42.54 -13.93
C ASP A 138 17.06 -43.70 -14.85
N SER A 139 17.79 -43.38 -15.92
CA SER A 139 18.30 -44.36 -16.88
C SER A 139 19.23 -45.44 -16.29
N SER A 140 19.75 -45.21 -15.08
CA SER A 140 20.59 -46.18 -14.36
C SER A 140 19.79 -47.13 -13.46
N ALA A 141 18.50 -46.84 -13.21
CA ALA A 141 17.67 -47.64 -12.34
C ALA A 141 17.21 -48.95 -13.02
N PRO A 142 17.11 -50.06 -12.28
CA PRO A 142 16.68 -51.35 -12.84
C PRO A 142 15.22 -51.35 -13.33
N ASP A 143 14.40 -50.41 -12.86
CA ASP A 143 13.01 -50.21 -13.23
C ASP A 143 12.80 -48.99 -14.16
N TYR A 144 13.86 -48.50 -14.81
CA TYR A 144 13.77 -47.43 -15.80
C TYR A 144 12.69 -47.72 -16.86
N LEU A 145 11.81 -46.74 -17.09
CA LEU A 145 10.67 -46.83 -18.01
C LEU A 145 9.75 -48.06 -17.77
N THR A 146 9.75 -48.61 -16.57
CA THR A 146 8.84 -49.70 -16.16
C THR A 146 7.66 -49.11 -15.37
N ILE A 147 6.47 -49.23 -15.94
CA ILE A 147 5.21 -48.78 -15.33
C ILE A 147 4.89 -49.66 -14.11
N THR A 148 4.76 -49.01 -12.96
CA THR A 148 4.35 -49.61 -11.69
C THR A 148 3.03 -49.00 -11.22
N LYS A 149 2.12 -49.86 -10.76
CA LYS A 149 0.82 -49.44 -10.21
C LYS A 149 0.91 -49.23 -8.71
N ILE A 150 0.38 -48.11 -8.21
CA ILE A 150 0.22 -47.90 -6.77
C ILE A 150 -1.05 -48.59 -6.28
N VAL A 151 -0.85 -49.63 -5.47
CA VAL A 151 -1.92 -50.45 -4.89
C VAL A 151 -2.62 -49.65 -3.79
N GLY A 152 -3.95 -49.58 -3.83
CA GLY A 152 -4.75 -48.77 -2.90
C GLY A 152 -5.25 -47.45 -3.50
N SER A 153 -4.74 -47.06 -4.68
CA SER A 153 -5.15 -45.82 -5.34
C SER A 153 -6.66 -45.71 -5.59
N ASN A 154 -7.23 -44.55 -5.26
CA ASN A 154 -8.65 -44.27 -5.47
C ASN A 154 -8.96 -44.11 -6.96
N LYS A 155 -9.76 -45.04 -7.50
CA LYS A 155 -10.06 -45.11 -8.95
C LYS A 155 -11.29 -44.31 -9.37
N SER A 156 -12.06 -43.74 -8.44
CA SER A 156 -13.33 -43.09 -8.77
C SER A 156 -13.22 -41.57 -9.02
N ILE A 157 -12.17 -40.93 -8.51
CA ILE A 157 -12.03 -39.47 -8.52
C ILE A 157 -11.94 -38.96 -9.95
N ARG A 158 -12.74 -37.93 -10.26
CA ARG A 158 -12.75 -37.27 -11.57
C ARG A 158 -11.86 -36.02 -11.55
N ILE A 159 -10.56 -36.23 -11.70
CA ILE A 159 -9.56 -35.17 -11.88
C ILE A 159 -9.18 -35.04 -13.35
N ALA A 160 -8.77 -33.84 -13.74
CA ALA A 160 -8.30 -33.52 -15.09
C ALA A 160 -6.80 -33.20 -15.11
N ASP A 161 -6.26 -32.66 -14.02
CA ASP A 161 -4.82 -32.57 -13.75
C ASP A 161 -4.55 -32.70 -12.23
N PHE A 162 -3.28 -32.86 -11.82
CA PHE A 162 -2.80 -32.77 -10.43
C PHE A 162 -1.38 -32.19 -10.38
N ALA A 163 -0.99 -31.66 -9.23
CA ALA A 163 0.40 -31.22 -9.00
C ALA A 163 0.94 -31.73 -7.67
N PHE A 164 2.25 -31.94 -7.59
CA PHE A 164 2.94 -32.24 -6.33
C PHE A 164 3.19 -30.96 -5.53
N HIS A 165 2.84 -31.02 -4.25
CA HIS A 165 3.19 -29.96 -3.31
C HIS A 165 4.72 -29.89 -3.11
N PRO A 166 5.31 -28.69 -3.04
CA PRO A 166 6.76 -28.53 -2.91
C PRO A 166 7.31 -29.16 -1.63
N THR A 167 6.60 -28.97 -0.50
CA THR A 167 7.11 -29.32 0.84
C THR A 167 6.62 -30.66 1.40
N ASP A 168 5.32 -30.97 1.37
CA ASP A 168 4.78 -32.20 1.99
C ASP A 168 4.90 -33.46 1.10
N GLY A 169 5.21 -33.28 -0.19
CA GLY A 169 5.39 -34.35 -1.17
C GLY A 169 4.10 -35.08 -1.57
N ASN A 170 2.92 -34.63 -1.14
CA ASN A 170 1.63 -35.17 -1.57
C ASN A 170 1.20 -34.57 -2.91
N ILE A 171 0.28 -35.28 -3.57
CA ILE A 171 -0.37 -34.82 -4.79
C ILE A 171 -1.66 -34.08 -4.39
N TYR A 172 -1.91 -32.92 -5.00
CA TYR A 172 -3.16 -32.19 -4.85
C TYR A 172 -3.90 -32.10 -6.17
N ALA A 173 -5.20 -32.37 -6.14
CA ALA A 173 -6.04 -32.39 -7.32
C ALA A 173 -7.49 -32.00 -6.99
N VAL A 174 -8.15 -31.28 -7.90
CA VAL A 174 -9.55 -30.88 -7.71
C VAL A 174 -10.48 -31.77 -8.51
N GLU A 175 -11.43 -32.42 -7.82
CA GLU A 175 -12.44 -33.22 -8.49
C GLU A 175 -13.49 -32.33 -9.15
N GLY A 176 -13.55 -32.36 -10.49
CA GLY A 176 -14.37 -31.41 -11.22
C GLY A 176 -15.88 -31.47 -10.93
N ARG A 177 -16.42 -32.65 -10.59
CA ARG A 177 -17.87 -32.79 -10.34
C ARG A 177 -18.31 -32.18 -9.01
N THR A 178 -17.49 -32.30 -7.98
CA THR A 178 -17.83 -31.91 -6.61
C THR A 178 -17.16 -30.61 -6.18
N GLY A 179 -16.05 -30.22 -6.82
CA GLY A 179 -15.19 -29.14 -6.37
C GLY A 179 -14.40 -29.51 -5.12
N ASN A 180 -14.27 -30.80 -4.80
CA ASN A 180 -13.47 -31.24 -3.66
C ASN A 180 -11.99 -31.19 -4.02
N LEU A 181 -11.19 -30.59 -3.13
CA LEU A 181 -9.75 -30.66 -3.17
C LEU A 181 -9.29 -31.94 -2.47
N TYR A 182 -8.62 -32.82 -3.22
CA TYR A 182 -8.08 -34.06 -2.70
C TYR A 182 -6.57 -33.94 -2.47
N ARG A 183 -6.13 -34.35 -1.28
CA ARG A 183 -4.74 -34.70 -0.98
C ARG A 183 -4.55 -36.19 -1.19
N ILE A 184 -3.61 -36.57 -2.06
CA ILE A 184 -3.36 -37.95 -2.45
C ILE A 184 -1.94 -38.32 -2.07
N ASP A 185 -1.79 -39.35 -1.25
CA ASP A 185 -0.50 -39.92 -0.88
C ASP A 185 0.07 -40.69 -2.09
N PRO A 186 1.24 -40.32 -2.63
CA PRO A 186 1.81 -40.95 -3.81
C PRO A 186 2.33 -42.37 -3.55
N THR A 187 2.56 -42.76 -2.30
CA THR A 187 3.04 -44.10 -1.91
C THR A 187 1.88 -45.08 -1.76
N THR A 188 0.79 -44.66 -1.10
CA THR A 188 -0.37 -45.53 -0.81
C THR A 188 -1.53 -45.34 -1.79
N GLY A 189 -1.58 -44.22 -2.50
CA GLY A 189 -2.68 -43.81 -3.37
C GLY A 189 -3.96 -43.42 -2.63
N VAL A 190 -3.91 -43.34 -1.28
CA VAL A 190 -5.05 -42.90 -0.47
C VAL A 190 -5.34 -41.44 -0.77
N ALA A 191 -6.58 -41.15 -1.11
CA ALA A 191 -7.05 -39.81 -1.43
C ALA A 191 -8.01 -39.32 -0.35
N THR A 192 -7.66 -38.22 0.30
CA THR A 192 -8.44 -37.60 1.38
C THR A 192 -8.99 -36.28 0.88
N ASN A 193 -10.29 -36.05 1.05
CA ASN A 193 -10.87 -34.73 0.80
C ASN A 193 -10.42 -33.79 1.93
N VAL A 194 -9.73 -32.71 1.60
CA VAL A 194 -9.16 -31.77 2.58
C VAL A 194 -9.85 -30.41 2.59
N ALA A 195 -10.48 -30.00 1.47
CA ALA A 195 -11.22 -28.75 1.36
C ALA A 195 -12.21 -28.79 0.19
N SER A 196 -13.02 -27.75 0.03
CA SER A 196 -13.78 -27.51 -1.19
C SER A 196 -13.35 -26.21 -1.83
N THR A 197 -13.11 -26.22 -3.14
CA THR A 197 -12.76 -25.02 -3.91
C THR A 197 -13.97 -24.14 -4.23
N GLY A 198 -15.19 -24.57 -3.88
CA GLY A 198 -16.43 -23.86 -4.26
C GLY A 198 -16.81 -23.99 -5.73
N PHE A 199 -15.86 -24.31 -6.60
CA PHE A 199 -16.05 -24.40 -8.05
C PHE A 199 -16.39 -25.81 -8.52
N LYS A 200 -17.54 -25.96 -9.19
CA LYS A 200 -18.01 -27.22 -9.76
C LYS A 200 -18.15 -27.08 -11.27
N SER A 201 -17.66 -28.06 -12.03
CA SER A 201 -17.93 -28.15 -13.46
C SER A 201 -18.40 -29.56 -13.86
N PRO A 202 -19.52 -29.69 -14.60
CA PRO A 202 -20.01 -30.98 -15.10
C PRO A 202 -19.02 -31.72 -16.01
N ARG A 203 -18.07 -31.00 -16.63
CA ARG A 203 -17.02 -31.50 -17.53
C ARG A 203 -15.64 -31.05 -17.00
N SER A 204 -14.58 -31.84 -17.24
CA SER A 204 -13.18 -31.63 -16.74
C SER A 204 -12.88 -30.20 -16.32
N ALA A 205 -13.00 -29.91 -15.01
CA ALA A 205 -13.07 -28.54 -14.50
C ALA A 205 -11.73 -27.80 -14.58
N PHE A 206 -10.67 -28.43 -14.08
CA PHE A 206 -9.34 -27.83 -13.90
C PHE A 206 -8.34 -28.60 -14.76
N GLY A 207 -8.04 -28.04 -15.93
CA GLY A 207 -7.28 -28.72 -16.96
C GLY A 207 -5.78 -28.59 -16.83
N ALA A 208 -5.30 -27.70 -15.96
CA ALA A 208 -3.89 -27.59 -15.61
C ALA A 208 -3.74 -27.25 -14.13
N ALA A 209 -2.74 -27.82 -13.47
CA ALA A 209 -2.45 -27.62 -12.06
C ALA A 209 -0.98 -27.22 -11.85
N TYR A 210 -0.72 -26.30 -10.92
CA TYR A 210 0.62 -25.80 -10.64
C TYR A 210 0.80 -25.51 -9.16
N PHE A 211 1.97 -25.79 -8.61
CA PHE A 211 2.39 -25.22 -7.32
C PHE A 211 3.48 -24.18 -7.52
N ASP A 212 3.54 -23.20 -6.62
CA ASP A 212 4.74 -22.41 -6.37
C ASP A 212 5.54 -22.93 -5.18
N SER A 213 6.71 -22.33 -4.96
CA SER A 213 7.61 -22.67 -3.86
C SER A 213 7.04 -22.39 -2.46
N ALA A 214 6.07 -21.46 -2.34
CA ALA A 214 5.42 -21.13 -1.08
C ALA A 214 4.34 -22.15 -0.68
N GLY A 215 3.77 -22.87 -1.65
CA GLY A 215 2.69 -23.84 -1.44
C GLY A 215 1.32 -23.33 -1.90
N TYR A 216 1.25 -22.26 -2.69
CA TYR A 216 0.00 -21.90 -3.35
C TYR A 216 -0.24 -22.83 -4.54
N LEU A 217 -1.47 -23.32 -4.62
CA LEU A 217 -1.94 -24.18 -5.69
C LEU A 217 -2.76 -23.37 -6.69
N TYR A 218 -2.30 -23.35 -7.93
CA TYR A 218 -2.94 -22.65 -9.04
C TYR A 218 -3.59 -23.66 -9.99
N PHE A 219 -4.81 -23.35 -10.45
CA PHE A 219 -5.47 -24.14 -11.46
C PHE A 219 -6.01 -23.29 -12.60
N LEU A 220 -5.76 -23.73 -13.83
CA LEU A 220 -6.44 -23.21 -15.01
C LEU A 220 -7.75 -23.97 -15.21
N ARG A 221 -8.87 -23.24 -15.14
CA ARG A 221 -10.20 -23.83 -15.26
C ARG A 221 -10.66 -23.83 -16.72
N ASN A 222 -10.95 -25.00 -17.28
CA ASN A 222 -11.28 -25.15 -18.71
C ASN A 222 -12.59 -24.46 -19.14
N ASN A 223 -13.47 -24.16 -18.18
CA ASN A 223 -14.81 -23.65 -18.47
C ASN A 223 -14.81 -22.18 -18.85
N ASP A 224 -14.09 -21.36 -18.10
CA ASP A 224 -13.94 -19.90 -18.29
C ASP A 224 -12.53 -19.51 -18.71
N GLY A 225 -11.55 -20.38 -18.50
CA GLY A 225 -10.16 -20.20 -18.88
C GLY A 225 -9.29 -19.50 -17.85
N ASN A 226 -9.86 -19.12 -16.71
CA ASN A 226 -9.20 -18.30 -15.72
C ASN A 226 -8.32 -19.14 -14.78
N ILE A 227 -7.39 -18.46 -14.12
CA ILE A 227 -6.52 -19.05 -13.11
C ILE A 227 -7.13 -18.78 -11.74
N TYR A 228 -7.20 -19.83 -10.92
CA TYR A 228 -7.67 -19.78 -9.55
C TYR A 228 -6.55 -20.21 -8.60
N ARG A 229 -6.44 -19.56 -7.45
CA ARG A 229 -5.43 -19.85 -6.42
C ARG A 229 -6.08 -20.43 -5.18
N THR A 230 -5.45 -21.43 -4.58
CA THR A 230 -5.82 -21.97 -3.26
C THR A 230 -4.60 -21.95 -2.36
N ASP A 231 -4.76 -21.43 -1.15
CA ASP A 231 -3.70 -21.42 -0.13
C ASP A 231 -3.54 -22.81 0.50
N ILE A 232 -2.36 -23.41 0.29
CA ILE A 232 -1.92 -24.66 0.90
C ILE A 232 -0.53 -24.47 1.53
N THR A 233 -0.16 -23.22 1.86
CA THR A 233 1.10 -22.91 2.53
C THR A 233 1.25 -23.66 3.86
N ASP A 234 0.13 -23.89 4.57
CA ASP A 234 0.00 -24.90 5.64
C ASP A 234 -0.87 -26.10 5.21
N PRO A 235 -0.27 -27.21 4.76
CA PRO A 235 -1.01 -28.39 4.31
C PRO A 235 -1.77 -29.12 5.44
N ASN A 236 -1.56 -28.75 6.71
CA ASN A 236 -2.30 -29.29 7.85
C ASN A 236 -3.54 -28.46 8.19
N ASN A 237 -3.64 -27.24 7.69
CA ASN A 237 -4.72 -26.30 8.02
C ASN A 237 -5.21 -25.52 6.80
N ILE A 238 -5.75 -26.25 5.81
CA ILE A 238 -6.32 -25.67 4.60
C ILE A 238 -7.69 -25.05 4.95
N THR A 239 -7.71 -23.73 5.16
CA THR A 239 -8.88 -22.98 5.63
C THR A 239 -9.43 -21.99 4.61
N GLY A 240 -8.65 -21.62 3.60
CA GLY A 240 -9.03 -20.65 2.56
C GLY A 240 -9.91 -21.25 1.46
N ALA A 241 -10.81 -20.41 0.91
CA ALA A 241 -11.51 -20.71 -0.33
C ALA A 241 -10.56 -20.52 -1.53
N SER A 242 -10.81 -21.25 -2.62
CA SER A 242 -10.14 -20.94 -3.87
C SER A 242 -10.65 -19.61 -4.41
N VAL A 243 -9.73 -18.68 -4.71
CA VAL A 243 -10.05 -17.34 -5.20
C VAL A 243 -9.72 -17.22 -6.68
N TYR A 244 -10.43 -16.33 -7.38
CA TYR A 244 -10.01 -15.87 -8.71
C TYR A 244 -8.66 -15.18 -8.59
N PHE A 245 -7.67 -15.56 -9.41
CA PHE A 245 -6.31 -15.04 -9.29
C PHE A 245 -5.91 -14.19 -10.50
N ALA A 246 -6.16 -14.69 -11.71
CA ALA A 246 -5.83 -13.98 -12.93
C ALA A 246 -6.72 -14.37 -14.10
N LYS A 247 -6.92 -13.41 -15.00
CA LYS A 247 -7.62 -13.59 -16.27
C LYS A 247 -6.73 -14.36 -17.22
N ALA A 248 -7.22 -15.49 -17.71
CA ALA A 248 -6.52 -16.26 -18.72
C ALA A 248 -7.48 -16.69 -19.84
N SER A 249 -6.91 -17.21 -20.92
CA SER A 249 -7.67 -17.66 -22.08
C SER A 249 -7.92 -19.17 -22.06
N ALA A 250 -9.20 -19.54 -22.14
CA ALA A 250 -9.64 -20.92 -22.03
C ALA A 250 -9.01 -21.85 -23.07
N SER A 251 -8.53 -22.97 -22.58
CA SER A 251 -8.11 -24.11 -23.38
C SER A 251 -8.86 -25.34 -22.88
N ASN A 252 -9.47 -26.11 -23.79
CA ASN A 252 -9.84 -27.49 -23.51
C ASN A 252 -8.71 -28.38 -24.03
N SER A 253 -8.68 -29.64 -23.59
CA SER A 253 -7.68 -30.63 -24.01
C SER A 253 -6.25 -30.18 -23.72
N ASN A 254 -6.05 -29.65 -22.51
CA ASN A 254 -4.80 -29.12 -22.02
C ASN A 254 -4.27 -29.93 -20.84
N ASP A 255 -3.05 -29.58 -20.42
CA ASP A 255 -2.41 -30.09 -19.21
C ASP A 255 -1.26 -29.18 -18.77
N GLY A 256 -0.98 -29.09 -17.47
CA GLY A 256 -0.02 -28.15 -16.89
C GLY A 256 1.31 -28.78 -16.48
N ALA A 257 2.42 -28.07 -16.67
CA ALA A 257 3.70 -28.42 -16.06
C ALA A 257 4.36 -27.18 -15.47
N ARG A 258 4.97 -27.28 -14.30
CA ARG A 258 5.78 -26.20 -13.73
C ARG A 258 6.87 -26.76 -12.82
N CYS A 259 7.97 -26.03 -12.73
CA CYS A 259 8.93 -26.25 -11.66
C CYS A 259 8.34 -25.79 -10.32
N SER A 260 7.96 -26.73 -9.45
CA SER A 260 7.34 -26.42 -8.15
C SER A 260 8.26 -25.68 -7.16
N GLU A 261 9.55 -25.57 -7.46
CA GLU A 261 10.54 -24.85 -6.65
C GLU A 261 10.66 -23.37 -7.04
N ALA A 262 9.99 -22.93 -8.10
CA ALA A 262 9.96 -21.53 -8.52
C ALA A 262 8.86 -20.74 -7.79
N ALA A 263 9.18 -19.51 -7.41
CA ALA A 263 8.21 -18.51 -7.00
C ALA A 263 7.38 -18.05 -8.22
N VAL A 264 6.13 -17.65 -7.99
CA VAL A 264 5.42 -16.81 -8.97
C VAL A 264 6.04 -15.42 -8.88
N VAL A 265 6.39 -14.86 -10.02
CA VAL A 265 6.93 -13.50 -10.15
C VAL A 265 6.12 -12.77 -11.21
N SER A 266 5.95 -11.48 -11.02
CA SER A 266 5.35 -10.53 -11.96
C SER A 266 6.48 -9.67 -12.50
N THR A 267 6.91 -9.93 -13.73
CA THR A 267 7.89 -9.07 -14.38
C THR A 267 7.16 -8.18 -15.38
N ASN A 268 7.52 -6.90 -15.48
CA ASN A 268 6.89 -5.96 -16.42
C ASN A 268 5.37 -5.84 -16.17
N THR A 269 5.02 -5.71 -14.89
CA THR A 269 3.63 -5.66 -14.40
C THR A 269 3.47 -4.38 -13.59
N ASP A 270 2.34 -3.74 -13.77
CA ASP A 270 1.87 -2.56 -13.05
C ASP A 270 0.93 -3.04 -11.91
N TYR A 271 1.06 -2.49 -10.69
CA TYR A 271 0.17 -2.69 -9.55
C TYR A 271 -0.40 -1.36 -9.06
N GLY A 272 -1.41 -1.42 -8.19
CA GLY A 272 -1.84 -0.22 -7.46
C GLY A 272 -0.93 0.05 -6.25
N ASP A 273 -1.12 1.20 -5.62
CA ASP A 273 -0.31 1.65 -4.46
C ASP A 273 -1.14 1.82 -3.16
N ALA A 274 -2.46 1.53 -3.18
CA ALA A 274 -3.29 1.62 -1.98
C ALA A 274 -2.79 0.69 -0.85
N PRO A 275 -3.09 0.98 0.44
CA PRO A 275 -2.71 0.12 1.55
C PRO A 275 -3.09 -1.34 1.32
N ASP A 276 -2.27 -2.30 1.75
CA ASP A 276 -2.48 -3.72 1.43
C ASP A 276 -3.81 -4.31 1.96
N SER A 277 -4.51 -3.60 2.88
CA SER A 277 -5.89 -3.92 3.25
C SER A 277 -6.82 -3.97 2.03
N TYR A 278 -6.62 -3.08 1.06
CA TYR A 278 -7.39 -3.00 -0.19
C TYR A 278 -7.04 -4.11 -1.21
N GLY A 279 -6.17 -5.05 -0.82
CA GLY A 279 -5.67 -6.10 -1.70
C GLY A 279 -4.83 -5.48 -2.81
N THR A 280 -3.58 -5.15 -2.50
CA THR A 280 -2.70 -4.42 -3.42
C THR A 280 -1.51 -5.28 -3.83
N SER A 281 -0.85 -5.94 -2.90
CA SER A 281 0.27 -6.85 -3.20
C SER A 281 -0.14 -8.13 -3.92
N LEU A 282 0.82 -8.78 -4.59
CA LEU A 282 0.64 -10.11 -5.20
C LEU A 282 0.20 -11.17 -4.17
N ALA A 283 0.74 -11.09 -2.95
CA ALA A 283 0.36 -11.95 -1.84
C ALA A 283 -1.14 -11.79 -1.51
N ALA A 284 -1.60 -10.54 -1.39
CA ALA A 284 -3.00 -10.19 -1.18
C ALA A 284 -3.89 -10.39 -2.42
N ASN A 285 -3.32 -10.83 -3.56
CA ASN A 285 -4.00 -10.98 -4.85
C ASN A 285 -4.52 -9.65 -5.41
N GLY A 286 -3.72 -8.59 -5.27
CA GLY A 286 -4.11 -7.27 -5.69
C GLY A 286 -4.23 -7.07 -7.18
N ALA A 287 -4.79 -5.91 -7.53
CA ALA A 287 -4.93 -5.48 -8.91
C ALA A 287 -3.55 -5.38 -9.55
N ARG A 288 -3.43 -5.94 -10.75
CA ARG A 288 -2.20 -5.87 -11.52
C ARG A 288 -2.44 -6.08 -13.00
N HIS A 289 -1.65 -5.41 -13.83
CA HIS A 289 -1.72 -5.51 -15.28
C HIS A 289 -0.35 -5.75 -15.90
N LEU A 290 -0.25 -6.63 -16.89
CA LEU A 290 0.97 -6.70 -17.70
C LEU A 290 1.08 -5.43 -18.55
N ILE A 291 2.25 -4.80 -18.55
CA ILE A 291 2.48 -3.58 -19.34
C ILE A 291 2.72 -3.96 -20.80
N ASP A 292 1.88 -3.43 -21.67
CA ASP A 292 2.11 -3.36 -23.11
C ASP A 292 1.87 -1.93 -23.58
N TYR A 293 2.94 -1.23 -23.97
CA TYR A 293 2.87 0.16 -24.43
C TYR A 293 2.07 0.38 -25.72
N ASN A 294 1.57 -0.69 -26.37
CA ASN A 294 0.60 -0.57 -27.46
C ASN A 294 -0.86 -0.61 -26.98
N ASN A 295 -1.08 -0.88 -25.70
CA ASN A 295 -2.39 -0.99 -25.09
C ASN A 295 -2.86 0.33 -24.48
N TYR A 296 -4.04 0.33 -23.89
CA TYR A 296 -4.56 1.46 -23.14
C TYR A 296 -3.91 1.60 -21.78
N ILE A 297 -3.61 2.85 -21.47
CA ILE A 297 -3.17 3.31 -20.15
C ILE A 297 -4.09 4.46 -19.72
N LEU A 298 -4.26 4.62 -18.42
CA LEU A 298 -4.67 5.82 -17.76
C LEU A 298 -3.53 6.86 -17.92
N GLY A 299 -3.92 8.12 -18.14
CA GLY A 299 -2.97 9.22 -18.20
C GLY A 299 -1.95 9.12 -19.34
N SER A 300 -0.67 9.32 -19.03
CA SER A 300 0.42 9.41 -20.02
C SER A 300 1.69 8.64 -19.64
N LEU A 301 1.78 8.25 -18.37
CA LEU A 301 2.87 7.47 -17.81
C LEU A 301 2.32 6.09 -17.43
N ILE A 302 3.22 5.11 -17.37
CA ILE A 302 2.97 3.76 -16.86
C ILE A 302 4.33 3.17 -16.54
N ASP A 303 4.40 2.53 -15.39
CA ASP A 303 5.62 2.04 -14.80
C ASP A 303 5.47 0.57 -14.37
N ALA A 304 6.61 -0.09 -14.12
CA ALA A 304 6.65 -1.52 -13.88
C ALA A 304 7.36 -1.84 -12.58
N GLU A 305 6.73 -2.70 -11.79
CA GLU A 305 7.26 -3.16 -10.51
C GLU A 305 7.19 -4.68 -10.37
N ASP A 306 8.03 -5.21 -9.48
CA ASP A 306 8.09 -6.65 -9.21
C ASP A 306 6.95 -7.10 -8.27
N ASP A 307 6.47 -6.21 -7.41
CA ASP A 307 5.30 -6.30 -6.51
C ASP A 307 4.94 -4.87 -6.06
N ALA A 308 3.74 -4.67 -5.53
CA ALA A 308 3.22 -3.33 -5.20
C ALA A 308 4.04 -2.58 -4.14
N ASN A 309 4.30 -1.31 -4.39
CA ASN A 309 4.75 -0.35 -3.37
C ASN A 309 3.55 0.22 -2.61
N VAL A 310 3.18 -0.43 -1.51
CA VAL A 310 1.98 -0.05 -0.73
C VAL A 310 2.21 1.21 0.13
N SER A 311 1.20 2.08 0.13
CA SER A 311 1.12 3.28 0.98
C SER A 311 1.51 3.00 2.45
N PRO A 312 2.32 3.87 3.09
CA PRO A 312 2.70 5.23 2.68
C PRO A 312 3.91 5.29 1.74
N ASN A 313 4.50 4.16 1.35
CA ASN A 313 5.55 4.15 0.32
C ASN A 313 4.84 4.05 -1.02
N THR A 314 4.79 5.13 -1.78
CA THR A 314 4.23 5.13 -3.14
C THR A 314 5.36 4.87 -4.14
N ASP A 315 5.10 4.17 -5.23
CA ASP A 315 6.02 4.01 -6.38
C ASP A 315 6.28 5.32 -7.12
N ASP A 316 5.31 6.23 -7.06
CA ASP A 316 5.35 7.67 -7.32
C ASP A 316 6.68 8.34 -6.86
N ALA A 317 7.28 7.84 -5.77
CA ALA A 317 8.53 8.35 -5.18
C ALA A 317 9.82 7.62 -5.64
N ASP A 318 9.71 6.41 -6.19
CA ASP A 318 10.83 5.51 -6.48
C ASP A 318 11.22 5.44 -7.98
N ASN A 319 10.34 5.87 -8.91
CA ASN A 319 10.67 5.84 -10.34
C ASN A 319 9.94 6.86 -11.24
N LEU A 320 8.66 6.64 -11.55
CA LEU A 320 7.79 7.54 -12.32
C LEU A 320 6.49 7.78 -11.54
N ALA A 321 5.89 8.95 -11.72
CA ALA A 321 4.61 9.29 -11.12
C ALA A 321 3.49 9.04 -12.13
N ASP A 322 2.96 7.83 -12.17
CA ASP A 322 1.97 7.36 -13.15
C ASP A 322 0.52 7.39 -12.67
N GLU A 323 0.24 7.87 -11.46
CA GLU A 323 -1.08 8.34 -11.03
C GLU A 323 -1.49 9.66 -11.73
N ASP A 324 -1.45 9.68 -13.06
CA ASP A 324 -1.68 10.87 -13.90
C ASP A 324 -2.96 10.78 -14.76
N GLY A 325 -3.70 9.68 -14.65
CA GLY A 325 -4.92 9.44 -15.41
C GLY A 325 -6.20 10.05 -14.86
N ILE A 326 -6.31 10.27 -13.55
CA ILE A 326 -7.55 10.74 -12.90
C ILE A 326 -7.37 12.11 -12.25
N LEU A 327 -8.24 13.04 -12.63
CA LEU A 327 -8.35 14.34 -11.97
C LEU A 327 -9.74 14.51 -11.34
N PHE A 328 -9.79 14.63 -10.02
CA PHE A 328 -11.00 15.01 -9.30
C PHE A 328 -11.32 16.50 -9.53
N GLN A 329 -12.33 16.80 -10.36
CA GLN A 329 -12.70 18.17 -10.73
C GLN A 329 -13.55 18.86 -9.67
N THR A 330 -14.23 18.08 -8.83
CA THR A 330 -15.03 18.56 -7.72
C THR A 330 -14.77 17.70 -6.50
N THR A 331 -14.94 18.27 -5.30
CA THR A 331 -14.88 17.54 -4.05
C THR A 331 -15.92 16.42 -3.99
N LEU A 332 -15.56 15.29 -3.36
CA LEU A 332 -16.48 14.20 -3.10
C LEU A 332 -17.36 14.55 -1.90
N ILE A 333 -18.59 14.95 -2.19
CA ILE A 333 -19.52 15.49 -1.21
C ILE A 333 -20.68 14.52 -0.99
N THR A 334 -20.92 14.08 0.24
CA THR A 334 -21.98 13.11 0.55
C THR A 334 -23.35 13.53 0.01
N GLY A 335 -23.99 12.64 -0.75
CA GLY A 335 -25.31 12.84 -1.32
C GLY A 335 -25.38 13.78 -2.52
N LEU A 336 -24.25 14.30 -3.01
CA LEU A 336 -24.17 15.11 -4.24
C LEU A 336 -23.48 14.35 -5.38
N ASP A 337 -23.66 14.87 -6.59
CA ASP A 337 -22.89 14.43 -7.75
C ASP A 337 -21.50 15.09 -7.74
N ALA A 338 -20.48 14.31 -8.05
CA ALA A 338 -19.11 14.76 -8.27
C ALA A 338 -18.66 14.49 -9.72
N GLN A 339 -17.68 15.25 -10.18
CA GLN A 339 -17.07 15.12 -11.48
C GLN A 339 -15.60 14.73 -11.37
N ILE A 340 -15.21 13.76 -12.19
CA ILE A 340 -13.81 13.42 -12.44
C ILE A 340 -13.51 13.57 -13.92
N ASN A 341 -12.26 13.84 -14.25
CA ASN A 341 -11.74 13.69 -15.59
C ASN A 341 -10.86 12.43 -15.63
N ALA A 342 -11.17 11.51 -16.54
CA ALA A 342 -10.34 10.35 -16.83
C ALA A 342 -9.64 10.58 -18.18
N THR A 343 -8.32 10.58 -18.18
CA THR A 343 -7.50 10.65 -19.39
C THR A 343 -7.07 9.24 -19.76
N ILE A 344 -7.30 8.84 -21.01
CA ILE A 344 -6.92 7.51 -21.50
C ILE A 344 -6.04 7.68 -22.74
N SER A 345 -4.88 7.05 -22.72
CA SER A 345 -3.90 7.06 -23.80
C SER A 345 -3.67 5.66 -24.38
N GLY A 346 -3.11 5.59 -25.59
CA GLY A 346 -2.75 4.31 -26.23
C GLY A 346 -3.93 3.56 -26.88
N GLY A 347 -3.68 2.32 -27.30
CA GLY A 347 -4.67 1.44 -27.96
C GLY A 347 -5.16 1.88 -29.35
N GLN A 348 -6.04 1.07 -29.97
CA GLN A 348 -6.61 1.34 -31.32
C GLN A 348 -8.14 1.26 -31.44
N ASP A 349 -8.84 0.66 -30.46
CA ASP A 349 -10.30 0.47 -30.39
C ASP A 349 -10.96 1.20 -29.19
N SER A 350 -11.89 0.56 -28.49
CA SER A 350 -12.49 1.02 -27.23
C SER A 350 -11.95 0.22 -26.05
N VAL A 351 -11.76 0.88 -24.90
CA VAL A 351 -11.32 0.28 -23.62
C VAL A 351 -12.46 0.25 -22.61
N TYR A 352 -12.39 -0.66 -21.64
CA TYR A 352 -13.28 -0.65 -20.49
C TYR A 352 -12.60 0.04 -19.31
N PHE A 353 -13.22 1.13 -18.85
CA PHE A 353 -12.82 1.89 -17.68
C PHE A 353 -13.65 1.46 -16.47
N ASN A 354 -12.95 1.20 -15.36
CA ASN A 354 -13.54 0.81 -14.09
C ASN A 354 -13.03 1.70 -12.96
N GLY A 355 -13.86 1.89 -11.94
CA GLY A 355 -13.52 2.69 -10.77
C GLY A 355 -14.27 2.26 -9.53
N TRP A 356 -13.53 2.06 -8.44
CA TRP A 356 -14.02 1.69 -7.11
C TRP A 356 -13.73 2.78 -6.09
N PHE A 357 -14.60 2.91 -5.11
CA PHE A 357 -14.52 3.89 -4.03
C PHE A 357 -14.92 3.22 -2.73
N ASP A 358 -14.03 3.23 -1.74
CA ASP A 358 -14.35 2.74 -0.39
C ASP A 358 -15.18 3.80 0.33
N TRP A 359 -16.50 3.64 0.28
CA TRP A 359 -17.43 4.60 0.86
C TRP A 359 -17.60 4.43 2.36
N ASN A 360 -17.29 3.25 2.88
CA ASN A 360 -17.55 2.87 4.27
C ASN A 360 -16.28 2.87 5.15
N GLN A 361 -15.12 3.13 4.55
CA GLN A 361 -13.78 3.19 5.17
C GLN A 361 -13.36 1.88 5.87
N ASP A 362 -13.78 0.72 5.36
CA ASP A 362 -13.42 -0.57 5.95
C ASP A 362 -12.15 -1.19 5.37
N GLY A 363 -11.55 -0.54 4.38
CA GLY A 363 -10.28 -0.92 3.80
C GLY A 363 -10.39 -1.99 2.71
N ASP A 364 -11.57 -2.21 2.14
CA ASP A 364 -11.76 -3.02 0.93
C ASP A 364 -12.66 -2.33 -0.12
N PHE A 365 -12.96 -3.04 -1.22
CA PHE A 365 -13.83 -2.55 -2.31
C PHE A 365 -14.93 -3.58 -2.64
N ASP A 366 -15.20 -4.51 -1.73
CA ASP A 366 -16.08 -5.66 -1.95
C ASP A 366 -17.56 -5.32 -1.70
N ASP A 367 -17.84 -4.08 -1.30
CA ASP A 367 -19.11 -3.65 -0.77
C ASP A 367 -20.08 -3.11 -1.83
N ALA A 368 -21.37 -3.16 -1.50
CA ALA A 368 -22.42 -2.82 -2.47
C ALA A 368 -22.45 -1.31 -2.76
N GLY A 369 -22.14 -0.93 -4.00
CA GLY A 369 -22.14 0.46 -4.46
C GLY A 369 -20.76 1.08 -4.57
N GLU A 370 -19.71 0.32 -4.26
CA GLU A 370 -18.32 0.77 -4.35
C GLU A 370 -17.76 0.66 -5.76
N HIS A 371 -18.21 -0.30 -6.57
CA HIS A 371 -17.92 -0.35 -8.01
C HIS A 371 -18.78 0.67 -8.78
N VAL A 372 -18.34 1.92 -8.79
CA VAL A 372 -19.08 3.08 -9.31
C VAL A 372 -19.04 3.16 -10.83
N PHE A 373 -17.85 3.02 -11.42
CA PHE A 373 -17.70 2.90 -12.86
C PHE A 373 -17.53 1.44 -13.19
N ASP A 374 -18.60 0.81 -13.70
CA ASP A 374 -18.58 -0.58 -14.12
C ASP A 374 -18.49 -0.67 -15.65
N SER A 375 -17.33 -1.14 -16.13
CA SER A 375 -17.08 -1.50 -17.53
C SER A 375 -17.50 -0.42 -18.53
N ARG A 376 -17.16 0.85 -18.23
CA ARG A 376 -17.51 1.98 -19.10
C ARG A 376 -16.67 1.93 -20.36
N SER A 377 -17.31 1.76 -21.51
CA SER A 377 -16.61 1.76 -22.79
C SER A 377 -16.20 3.19 -23.18
N LEU A 378 -14.90 3.46 -23.21
CA LEU A 378 -14.29 4.75 -23.55
C LEU A 378 -13.29 4.58 -24.72
N ASP A 379 -12.91 5.69 -25.35
CA ASP A 379 -11.83 5.74 -26.33
C ASP A 379 -10.61 6.49 -25.77
N SER A 380 -9.48 6.45 -26.49
CA SER A 380 -8.27 7.17 -26.08
C SER A 380 -8.45 8.68 -26.27
N ASN A 381 -8.99 9.31 -25.23
CA ASN A 381 -9.20 10.75 -25.07
C ASN A 381 -9.38 11.05 -23.57
N SER A 382 -9.58 12.33 -23.27
CA SER A 382 -10.03 12.79 -21.95
C SER A 382 -11.56 12.79 -21.87
N HIS A 383 -12.10 12.24 -20.80
CA HIS A 383 -13.53 12.06 -20.55
C HIS A 383 -13.93 12.68 -19.22
N ASN A 384 -14.91 13.58 -19.22
CA ASN A 384 -15.53 14.05 -17.98
C ASN A 384 -16.63 13.08 -17.57
N LEU A 385 -16.42 12.41 -16.44
CA LEU A 385 -17.32 11.41 -15.89
C LEU A 385 -17.99 11.97 -14.63
N THR A 386 -19.25 11.64 -14.45
CA THR A 386 -20.02 12.03 -13.26
C THR A 386 -20.30 10.79 -12.43
N LEU A 387 -20.11 10.91 -11.12
CA LEU A 387 -20.50 9.92 -10.13
C LEU A 387 -21.40 10.57 -9.07
N THR A 388 -22.23 9.77 -8.42
CA THR A 388 -23.01 10.20 -7.26
C THR A 388 -22.34 9.66 -6.00
N VAL A 389 -21.94 10.55 -5.09
CA VAL A 389 -21.38 10.15 -3.79
C VAL A 389 -22.53 9.70 -2.89
N PRO A 390 -22.52 8.48 -2.33
CA PRO A 390 -23.59 8.02 -1.46
C PRO A 390 -23.81 8.95 -0.27
N ALA A 391 -25.07 9.20 0.08
CA ALA A 391 -25.41 9.99 1.28
C ALA A 391 -25.01 9.29 2.59
N THR A 392 -24.70 8.00 2.53
CA THR A 392 -24.24 7.16 3.64
C THR A 392 -22.73 7.02 3.69
N ALA A 393 -21.98 7.63 2.76
CA ALA A 393 -20.53 7.53 2.77
C ALA A 393 -19.96 8.21 4.02
N LEU A 394 -18.95 7.59 4.64
CA LEU A 394 -18.29 8.14 5.82
C LEU A 394 -17.40 9.32 5.43
N ILE A 395 -17.43 10.37 6.25
CA ILE A 395 -16.60 11.57 6.10
C ILE A 395 -15.17 11.23 6.53
N GLY A 396 -14.16 11.71 5.82
CA GLY A 396 -12.75 11.45 6.12
C GLY A 396 -11.96 10.97 4.91
N ASN A 397 -10.73 10.54 5.16
CA ASN A 397 -9.83 10.03 4.13
C ASN A 397 -10.09 8.55 3.87
N THR A 398 -10.03 8.16 2.59
CA THR A 398 -10.22 6.79 2.10
C THR A 398 -9.52 6.64 0.74
N TRP A 399 -9.76 5.55 0.03
CA TRP A 399 -9.12 5.26 -1.26
C TRP A 399 -10.13 5.04 -2.39
N ALA A 400 -9.69 5.34 -3.61
CA ALA A 400 -10.33 4.97 -4.84
C ALA A 400 -9.34 4.22 -5.74
N ARG A 401 -9.83 3.20 -6.46
CA ARG A 401 -9.05 2.42 -7.42
C ARG A 401 -9.63 2.58 -8.81
N PHE A 402 -8.79 2.81 -9.81
CA PHE A 402 -9.19 2.86 -11.21
C PHE A 402 -8.44 1.82 -12.02
N ARG A 403 -9.13 1.21 -12.97
CA ARG A 403 -8.54 0.20 -13.85
C ARG A 403 -9.04 0.36 -15.27
N VAL A 404 -8.14 0.27 -16.22
CA VAL A 404 -8.47 0.17 -17.65
C VAL A 404 -8.06 -1.19 -18.19
N GLY A 405 -8.73 -1.66 -19.25
CA GLY A 405 -8.34 -2.89 -19.91
C GLY A 405 -9.29 -3.30 -21.03
N ASP A 406 -8.97 -4.43 -21.67
CA ASP A 406 -9.73 -4.98 -22.80
C ASP A 406 -10.83 -5.96 -22.38
N GLN A 407 -11.02 -6.15 -21.07
CA GLN A 407 -12.04 -7.03 -20.50
C GLN A 407 -13.15 -6.23 -19.80
N ASP A 408 -14.38 -6.70 -19.95
CA ASP A 408 -15.52 -6.23 -19.16
C ASP A 408 -15.62 -6.99 -17.83
N ASN A 409 -16.35 -6.41 -16.87
CA ASN A 409 -16.65 -6.97 -15.55
C ASN A 409 -15.40 -7.46 -14.79
N ILE A 410 -14.33 -6.65 -14.81
CA ILE A 410 -13.14 -6.92 -14.00
C ILE A 410 -13.42 -6.62 -12.53
N THR A 411 -12.63 -7.22 -11.64
CA THR A 411 -12.71 -7.06 -10.17
C THR A 411 -11.76 -5.97 -9.68
N SER A 412 -11.91 -5.51 -8.44
CA SER A 412 -10.97 -4.59 -7.76
C SER A 412 -9.57 -5.20 -7.53
N GLY A 413 -9.46 -6.52 -7.46
CA GLY A 413 -8.19 -7.26 -7.37
C GLY A 413 -7.91 -8.18 -8.57
N GLY A 414 -6.84 -8.98 -8.50
CA GLY A 414 -6.45 -9.99 -9.48
C GLY A 414 -5.76 -9.44 -10.75
N GLY A 415 -5.06 -10.36 -11.44
CA GLY A 415 -4.20 -10.02 -12.58
C GLY A 415 -4.86 -10.11 -13.96
N TYR A 416 -4.49 -9.19 -14.85
CA TYR A 416 -4.92 -9.17 -16.25
C TYR A 416 -3.72 -8.90 -17.15
N ALA A 417 -3.77 -9.38 -18.40
CA ALA A 417 -2.66 -9.23 -19.34
C ALA A 417 -2.62 -7.87 -20.04
N ASN A 418 -3.66 -7.05 -19.89
CA ASN A 418 -3.91 -5.89 -20.73
C ASN A 418 -4.54 -4.77 -19.90
N GLY A 419 -3.94 -3.58 -19.91
CA GLY A 419 -4.45 -2.40 -19.23
C GLY A 419 -3.50 -1.89 -18.15
N GLU A 420 -4.07 -1.25 -17.15
CA GLU A 420 -3.36 -0.59 -16.04
C GLU A 420 -4.28 -0.44 -14.83
N VAL A 421 -3.70 -0.25 -13.65
CA VAL A 421 -4.35 0.16 -12.42
C VAL A 421 -3.70 1.45 -11.89
N GLU A 422 -4.51 2.37 -11.36
CA GLU A 422 -4.05 3.52 -10.58
C GLU A 422 -4.91 3.61 -9.30
N ASP A 423 -4.29 3.98 -8.18
CA ASP A 423 -4.96 4.15 -6.88
C ASP A 423 -4.82 5.61 -6.42
N TYR A 424 -5.84 6.14 -5.73
CA TYR A 424 -5.85 7.54 -5.30
C TYR A 424 -6.35 7.68 -3.86
N PRO A 425 -5.60 8.36 -2.97
CA PRO A 425 -6.15 8.81 -1.71
C PRO A 425 -7.18 9.91 -1.97
N ILE A 426 -8.37 9.77 -1.37
CA ILE A 426 -9.48 10.69 -1.54
C ILE A 426 -10.04 11.12 -0.18
N THR A 427 -10.66 12.30 -0.14
CA THR A 427 -11.35 12.81 1.06
C THR A 427 -12.83 13.01 0.75
N ILE A 428 -13.68 12.39 1.57
CA ILE A 428 -15.14 12.57 1.52
C ILE A 428 -15.53 13.65 2.53
N VAL A 429 -16.32 14.63 2.08
CA VAL A 429 -16.79 15.73 2.93
C VAL A 429 -18.33 15.83 2.93
N ASP A 430 -18.90 16.53 3.90
CA ASP A 430 -20.35 16.77 4.00
C ASP A 430 -20.77 17.98 3.15
N GLY A 431 -21.87 17.86 2.39
CA GLY A 431 -22.33 18.90 1.45
C GLY A 431 -23.01 20.11 2.04
N ASN A 432 -23.17 20.13 3.37
CA ASN A 432 -23.74 21.27 4.09
C ASN A 432 -22.73 21.92 5.04
N THR A 433 -21.43 21.72 4.82
CA THR A 433 -20.41 22.33 5.67
C THR A 433 -19.69 23.49 4.98
N THR A 434 -19.29 24.47 5.78
CA THR A 434 -18.35 25.54 5.41
C THR A 434 -17.22 25.56 6.43
N SER A 435 -15.98 25.82 5.99
CA SER A 435 -14.83 25.94 6.89
C SER A 435 -14.59 27.40 7.30
N ILE A 436 -14.27 27.63 8.57
CA ILE A 436 -13.74 28.90 9.08
C ILE A 436 -12.29 28.66 9.49
N TYR A 437 -11.37 29.42 8.92
CA TYR A 437 -9.94 29.29 9.16
C TYR A 437 -9.43 30.39 10.08
N TYR A 438 -8.45 30.05 10.91
CA TYR A 438 -7.63 30.99 11.65
C TYR A 438 -6.14 30.62 11.52
N PRO A 439 -5.28 31.51 11.00
CA PRO A 439 -5.57 32.88 10.59
C PRO A 439 -6.26 32.97 9.21
N ALA A 440 -5.90 32.09 8.28
CA ALA A 440 -6.47 31.98 6.94
C ALA A 440 -6.33 30.55 6.39
N GLU A 441 -6.88 30.28 5.20
CA GLU A 441 -6.88 28.95 4.58
C GLU A 441 -5.48 28.43 4.23
N ASP A 442 -4.57 29.34 3.88
CA ASP A 442 -3.23 29.07 3.39
C ASP A 442 -2.12 29.69 4.27
N GLU A 443 -2.46 30.15 5.46
CA GLU A 443 -1.52 30.82 6.38
C GLU A 443 -1.53 30.17 7.79
N PHE A 444 -0.41 30.30 8.50
CA PHE A 444 -0.26 29.91 9.90
C PHE A 444 0.12 31.15 10.73
N VAL A 445 -0.27 31.17 12.01
CA VAL A 445 0.38 32.07 12.98
C VAL A 445 1.60 31.38 13.58
N THR A 446 2.56 32.17 14.07
CA THR A 446 3.69 31.62 14.83
C THR A 446 3.43 31.78 16.32
N LEU A 447 3.45 30.67 17.06
CA LEU A 447 3.42 30.67 18.53
C LEU A 447 4.85 30.54 19.02
N ALA A 448 5.31 31.47 19.85
CA ALA A 448 6.64 31.48 20.42
C ALA A 448 6.56 31.54 21.95
N TYR A 449 7.30 30.68 22.64
CA TYR A 449 7.28 30.54 24.09
C TYR A 449 8.66 30.71 24.70
N GLU A 450 8.64 31.13 25.96
CA GLU A 450 9.70 30.97 26.96
C GLU A 450 9.30 29.84 27.92
N ASP A 451 10.24 29.02 28.37
CA ASP A 451 9.97 27.83 29.18
C ASP A 451 10.30 27.97 30.67
N ARG A 452 10.86 29.13 31.04
CA ARG A 452 11.40 29.40 32.39
C ARG A 452 10.43 30.06 33.36
N TRP A 453 9.18 30.27 32.96
CA TRP A 453 8.14 30.83 33.85
C TRP A 453 8.16 30.11 35.22
N PRO A 454 8.20 30.84 36.35
CA PRO A 454 7.93 32.27 36.49
C PRO A 454 9.16 33.20 36.46
N GLU A 455 10.34 32.71 36.05
CA GLU A 455 11.51 33.56 35.80
C GLU A 455 11.52 34.04 34.35
N GLN A 456 12.08 35.23 34.11
CA GLN A 456 12.19 35.76 32.75
C GLN A 456 13.19 34.99 31.86
N GLY A 457 14.29 34.46 32.40
CA GLY A 457 15.30 33.76 31.60
C GLY A 457 16.16 34.69 30.72
N ASP A 458 16.60 34.17 29.58
CA ASP A 458 17.37 34.85 28.53
C ASP A 458 16.48 35.52 27.47
N TYR A 459 15.20 35.18 27.43
CA TYR A 459 14.15 35.98 26.82
C TYR A 459 14.29 36.14 25.29
N ASP A 460 14.70 35.06 24.61
CA ASP A 460 14.93 34.99 23.17
C ASP A 460 13.73 34.45 22.37
N PHE A 461 12.69 33.94 23.04
CA PHE A 461 11.43 33.40 22.48
C PHE A 461 11.63 32.27 21.48
N ASN A 462 12.67 31.47 21.65
CA ASN A 462 12.91 30.32 20.77
C ASN A 462 12.81 28.96 21.49
N ASP A 463 12.49 28.94 22.79
CA ASP A 463 12.40 27.71 23.59
C ASP A 463 11.46 26.69 22.97
N VAL A 464 10.29 27.13 22.53
CA VAL A 464 9.35 26.38 21.69
C VAL A 464 8.71 27.34 20.68
N VAL A 465 8.89 27.05 19.39
CA VAL A 465 8.27 27.82 18.30
C VAL A 465 7.47 26.90 17.40
N ILE A 466 6.18 27.19 17.22
CA ILE A 466 5.23 26.35 16.50
C ILE A 466 4.45 27.18 15.46
N PHE A 467 4.38 26.71 14.22
CA PHE A 467 3.34 27.18 13.29
C PHE A 467 2.01 26.56 13.67
N TYR A 468 0.96 27.37 13.71
CA TYR A 468 -0.32 26.99 14.27
C TYR A 468 -1.50 27.51 13.45
N ARG A 469 -2.47 26.63 13.21
CA ARG A 469 -3.72 26.92 12.50
C ARG A 469 -4.88 26.17 13.13
N VAL A 470 -6.05 26.82 13.15
CA VAL A 470 -7.31 26.22 13.58
C VAL A 470 -8.31 26.30 12.44
N VAL A 471 -9.01 25.20 12.17
CA VAL A 471 -10.09 25.12 11.20
C VAL A 471 -11.37 24.70 11.91
N GLN A 472 -12.48 25.39 11.69
CA GLN A 472 -13.79 24.99 12.19
C GLN A 472 -14.66 24.55 11.03
N THR A 473 -15.19 23.33 11.09
CA THR A 473 -16.20 22.84 10.16
C THR A 473 -17.59 23.22 10.67
N VAL A 474 -18.32 24.03 9.90
CA VAL A 474 -19.62 24.60 10.28
C VAL A 474 -20.74 24.02 9.44
N LYS A 475 -21.79 23.50 10.08
CA LYS A 475 -23.05 23.08 9.45
C LYS A 475 -24.22 23.81 10.08
N ASN A 476 -25.11 24.40 9.27
CA ASN A 476 -26.29 25.13 9.77
C ASN A 476 -25.97 26.21 10.82
N ASN A 477 -24.87 26.96 10.64
CA ASN A 477 -24.37 27.97 11.60
C ASN A 477 -23.89 27.41 12.96
N GLN A 478 -23.60 26.11 13.02
CA GLN A 478 -23.04 25.44 14.19
C GLN A 478 -21.74 24.71 13.81
N VAL A 479 -20.69 24.88 14.60
CA VAL A 479 -19.44 24.11 14.48
C VAL A 479 -19.69 22.67 14.89
N SER A 480 -19.40 21.73 14.00
CA SER A 480 -19.49 20.29 14.24
C SER A 480 -18.12 19.63 14.45
N ARG A 481 -17.03 20.27 14.02
CA ARG A 481 -15.66 19.77 14.15
C ARG A 481 -14.67 20.93 14.25
N ILE A 482 -13.62 20.75 15.05
CA ILE A 482 -12.48 21.66 15.19
C ILE A 482 -11.23 20.89 14.77
N ASP A 483 -10.47 21.40 13.82
CA ASP A 483 -9.20 20.81 13.39
C ASP A 483 -8.06 21.73 13.83
N ILE A 484 -7.04 21.17 14.48
CA ILE A 484 -5.85 21.89 14.96
C ILE A 484 -4.66 21.36 14.18
N GLN A 485 -3.95 22.25 13.50
CA GLN A 485 -2.82 21.90 12.64
C GLN A 485 -1.58 22.72 13.04
N GLY A 486 -0.41 22.12 12.89
CA GLY A 486 0.83 22.86 13.12
C GLY A 486 2.11 22.09 12.88
N GLU A 487 3.21 22.78 13.11
CA GLU A 487 4.58 22.28 12.92
C GLU A 487 5.52 22.87 13.97
N LEU A 488 6.40 22.03 14.56
CA LEU A 488 7.48 22.51 15.42
C LEU A 488 8.63 23.06 14.57
N ILE A 489 8.93 24.35 14.73
CA ILE A 489 9.91 25.08 13.92
C ILE A 489 11.25 25.22 14.65
N ASN A 490 11.20 25.55 15.95
CA ASN A 490 12.38 25.71 16.80
C ASN A 490 12.13 25.11 18.19
N TYR A 491 13.21 24.60 18.79
CA TYR A 491 13.22 24.17 20.18
C TYR A 491 14.58 24.52 20.82
N GLY A 492 14.67 25.70 21.44
CA GLY A 492 15.85 26.21 22.18
C GLY A 492 15.89 25.79 23.66
N ALA A 493 14.87 25.07 24.13
CA ALA A 493 14.75 24.79 25.56
C ALA A 493 15.71 23.70 26.08
N SER A 494 16.38 24.00 27.19
CA SER A 494 17.09 22.97 27.98
C SER A 494 16.11 22.03 28.69
N TYR A 495 14.99 22.54 29.17
CA TYR A 495 13.96 21.72 29.79
C TYR A 495 13.13 20.94 28.75
N SER A 496 12.44 19.91 29.22
CA SER A 496 11.52 19.11 28.41
C SER A 496 10.11 19.70 28.52
N ASN A 497 9.55 20.14 27.40
CA ASN A 497 8.26 20.80 27.30
C ASN A 497 7.29 19.95 26.49
N GLY A 498 6.09 19.71 27.01
CA GLY A 498 4.95 19.23 26.24
C GLY A 498 4.20 20.40 25.59
N PHE A 499 3.31 20.11 24.64
CA PHE A 499 2.45 21.09 23.99
C PHE A 499 1.01 20.59 23.92
N ALA A 500 0.07 21.46 24.29
CA ALA A 500 -1.35 21.16 24.29
C ALA A 500 -2.19 22.39 23.96
N VAL A 501 -3.45 22.16 23.61
CA VAL A 501 -4.43 23.21 23.32
C VAL A 501 -5.65 23.03 24.19
N HIS A 502 -5.93 24.01 25.03
CA HIS A 502 -7.16 24.11 25.78
C HIS A 502 -8.24 24.74 24.89
N LEU A 503 -9.47 24.20 24.94
CA LEU A 503 -10.66 24.68 24.23
C LEU A 503 -11.67 25.30 25.23
N PRO A 504 -11.51 26.58 25.62
CA PRO A 504 -12.32 27.17 26.69
C PRO A 504 -13.81 27.13 26.38
N GLY A 505 -14.60 26.65 27.35
CA GLY A 505 -16.05 26.52 27.24
C GLY A 505 -16.54 25.35 26.37
N ILE A 506 -15.64 24.58 25.76
CA ILE A 506 -15.98 23.35 25.04
C ILE A 506 -15.77 22.20 26.00
N LEU A 507 -16.87 21.64 26.55
CA LEU A 507 -16.78 20.54 27.51
C LEU A 507 -16.03 19.34 26.93
N ARG A 508 -15.16 18.70 27.73
CA ARG A 508 -14.47 17.45 27.35
C ARG A 508 -15.46 16.39 26.88
N SER A 509 -16.59 16.25 27.58
CA SER A 509 -17.65 15.28 27.24
C SER A 509 -18.39 15.56 25.93
N ASN A 510 -18.22 16.74 25.34
CA ASN A 510 -18.83 17.07 24.04
C ASN A 510 -17.95 16.68 22.85
N VAL A 511 -16.70 16.26 23.08
CA VAL A 511 -15.85 15.68 22.03
C VAL A 511 -16.29 14.24 21.78
N ASP A 512 -16.45 13.88 20.51
CA ASP A 512 -16.70 12.50 20.10
C ASP A 512 -15.35 11.77 20.00
N GLU A 513 -14.97 11.08 21.09
CA GLU A 513 -13.69 10.37 21.19
C GLU A 513 -13.61 9.17 20.22
N ASP A 514 -14.75 8.60 19.79
CA ASP A 514 -14.77 7.47 18.86
C ASP A 514 -14.42 7.91 17.42
N LEU A 515 -14.66 9.19 17.09
CA LEU A 515 -14.37 9.80 15.79
C LEU A 515 -13.17 10.75 15.80
N LEU A 516 -12.52 10.95 16.96
CA LEU A 516 -11.30 11.73 17.08
C LEU A 516 -10.22 11.13 16.16
N GLN A 517 -9.53 11.95 15.38
CA GLN A 517 -8.41 11.50 14.55
C GLN A 517 -7.20 12.39 14.81
N VAL A 518 -6.01 11.78 14.80
CA VAL A 518 -4.74 12.47 14.92
C VAL A 518 -3.78 11.91 13.88
N SER A 519 -3.01 12.78 13.26
CA SER A 519 -1.88 12.40 12.42
C SER A 519 -0.65 13.21 12.76
N PHE A 520 0.50 12.54 12.76
CA PHE A 520 1.82 13.16 12.87
C PHE A 520 2.58 12.88 11.58
N ASN A 521 3.20 13.90 11.00
CA ASN A 521 3.94 13.75 9.73
C ASN A 521 3.10 13.10 8.62
N SER A 522 1.83 13.49 8.53
CA SER A 522 0.82 12.94 7.62
C SER A 522 0.49 11.45 7.82
N VAL A 523 0.94 10.83 8.92
CA VAL A 523 0.65 9.44 9.27
C VAL A 523 -0.33 9.39 10.44
N SER A 524 -1.42 8.64 10.30
CA SER A 524 -2.40 8.44 11.38
C SER A 524 -1.73 7.87 12.63
N ALA A 525 -2.06 8.43 13.79
CA ALA A 525 -1.51 8.03 15.08
C ALA A 525 -2.61 7.55 16.06
N PRO A 526 -2.25 6.82 17.12
CA PRO A 526 -3.21 6.45 18.16
C PRO A 526 -3.79 7.68 18.87
N THR A 527 -5.08 7.65 19.15
CA THR A 527 -5.82 8.76 19.81
C THR A 527 -5.81 8.68 21.34
N SER A 528 -5.28 7.59 21.91
CA SER A 528 -5.23 7.37 23.35
C SER A 528 -4.35 8.42 24.03
N GLY A 529 -4.94 9.21 24.94
CA GLY A 529 -4.24 10.25 25.69
C GLY A 529 -4.29 11.64 25.03
N VAL A 530 -4.75 11.74 23.78
CA VAL A 530 -4.90 13.03 23.07
C VAL A 530 -5.93 13.92 23.77
N LEU A 531 -7.10 13.38 24.12
CA LEU A 531 -8.09 14.13 24.91
C LEU A 531 -7.87 13.90 26.41
N GLU A 532 -7.26 14.89 27.06
CA GLU A 532 -6.75 14.75 28.41
C GLU A 532 -7.84 14.47 29.46
N ALA A 533 -7.59 13.49 30.33
CA ALA A 533 -8.50 13.14 31.42
C ALA A 533 -8.40 14.13 32.60
N GLY A 534 -9.50 14.26 33.36
CA GLY A 534 -9.51 15.13 34.55
C GLY A 534 -9.79 16.60 34.26
N GLN A 535 -10.08 16.95 33.01
CA GLN A 535 -10.45 18.30 32.58
C GLN A 535 -11.98 18.45 32.43
N THR A 536 -12.49 19.62 32.79
CA THR A 536 -13.88 20.05 32.57
C THR A 536 -14.07 20.42 31.10
N ASP A 537 -13.24 21.32 30.60
CA ASP A 537 -13.15 21.68 29.19
C ASP A 537 -12.21 20.72 28.46
N ALA A 538 -12.33 20.64 27.13
CA ALA A 538 -11.48 19.79 26.32
C ALA A 538 -10.06 20.38 26.28
N VAL A 539 -9.07 19.53 26.58
CA VAL A 539 -7.65 19.81 26.41
C VAL A 539 -7.07 18.74 25.50
N VAL A 540 -6.48 19.18 24.40
CA VAL A 540 -5.90 18.32 23.37
C VAL A 540 -4.39 18.34 23.53
N VAL A 541 -3.82 17.21 23.96
CA VAL A 541 -2.38 17.02 24.10
C VAL A 541 -1.81 16.59 22.75
N ILE A 542 -0.90 17.41 22.21
CA ILE A 542 -0.24 17.15 20.92
C ILE A 542 1.03 16.33 21.14
N SER A 543 1.83 16.68 22.15
CA SER A 543 2.97 15.89 22.61
C SER A 543 3.18 16.09 24.10
N ASP A 544 3.44 15.01 24.82
CA ASP A 544 3.85 15.04 26.23
C ASP A 544 5.28 15.58 26.41
N ASN A 545 6.11 15.51 25.35
CA ASN A 545 7.48 15.98 25.35
C ASN A 545 7.98 16.23 23.92
N LEU A 546 7.93 17.49 23.48
CA LEU A 546 8.40 17.90 22.15
C LEU A 546 9.88 17.55 21.89
N LYS A 547 10.70 17.45 22.93
CA LYS A 547 12.12 17.10 22.82
C LYS A 547 12.37 15.67 22.31
N THR A 548 11.33 14.82 22.30
CA THR A 548 11.39 13.49 21.70
C THR A 548 10.88 13.43 20.27
N GLU A 549 10.30 14.51 19.75
CA GLU A 549 9.64 14.55 18.44
C GLU A 549 10.59 14.94 17.30
N PHE A 550 11.83 15.33 17.63
CA PHE A 550 12.85 15.67 16.66
C PHE A 550 14.20 15.03 16.98
N THR A 551 15.07 14.96 15.98
CA THR A 551 16.47 14.57 16.16
C THR A 551 17.38 15.78 16.01
N SER A 552 18.25 15.99 16.99
CA SER A 552 19.28 17.01 16.93
C SER A 552 20.65 16.44 17.29
N THR A 553 21.68 16.89 16.57
CA THR A 553 23.09 16.63 16.88
C THR A 553 23.74 17.77 17.66
N CYS A 554 22.97 18.78 18.05
CA CYS A 554 23.44 19.95 18.78
C CYS A 554 23.34 19.77 20.29
N GLY A 555 24.27 20.43 21.00
CA GLY A 555 24.56 20.31 22.44
C GLY A 555 23.45 19.72 23.30
N GLU A 556 22.65 20.56 23.94
CA GLU A 556 21.54 20.20 24.84
C GLU A 556 20.29 19.70 24.09
N PHE A 557 20.47 19.11 22.90
CA PHE A 557 19.42 18.69 21.96
C PHE A 557 18.52 19.83 21.49
N PHE A 558 19.09 21.01 21.19
CA PHE A 558 18.35 22.13 20.60
C PHE A 558 18.07 21.93 19.12
N PHE A 559 16.95 22.48 18.63
CA PHE A 559 16.50 22.35 17.24
C PHE A 559 16.34 23.72 16.60
N ASN A 560 17.11 23.95 15.52
CA ASN A 560 17.04 25.16 14.70
C ASN A 560 17.24 26.50 15.42
N THR A 561 17.84 26.59 16.61
CA THR A 561 18.07 27.87 17.32
C THR A 561 19.50 28.40 17.26
N GLU A 562 20.49 27.52 17.04
CA GLU A 562 21.90 27.92 16.93
C GLU A 562 22.40 27.87 15.47
N PRO A 563 23.35 28.73 15.05
CA PRO A 563 23.88 28.73 13.68
C PRO A 563 24.52 27.39 13.25
N ALA A 564 25.05 26.62 14.21
CA ALA A 564 25.63 25.30 13.95
C ALA A 564 24.57 24.19 13.75
N CYS A 565 23.31 24.49 14.06
CA CYS A 565 22.19 23.56 14.15
C CYS A 565 21.11 23.81 13.09
N MET A 566 21.31 24.83 12.28
CA MET A 566 20.45 25.13 11.15
C MET A 566 20.54 24.01 10.11
N GLY A 567 19.38 23.55 9.64
CA GLY A 567 19.29 22.47 8.65
C GLY A 567 19.26 21.06 9.25
N ASN A 568 18.97 20.93 10.55
CA ASN A 568 18.62 19.64 11.15
C ASN A 568 17.40 19.02 10.43
N THR A 569 17.41 17.70 10.27
CA THR A 569 16.42 16.96 9.46
C THR A 569 15.40 16.27 10.34
N SER A 570 14.41 17.03 10.81
CA SER A 570 13.20 16.45 11.37
C SER A 570 12.07 17.45 11.16
N ILE A 571 10.97 16.96 10.60
CA ILE A 571 9.72 17.71 10.46
C ILE A 571 8.79 17.05 11.47
N PHE A 572 8.34 17.79 12.48
CA PHE A 572 7.25 17.36 13.35
C PHE A 572 6.04 18.22 13.02
N THR A 573 5.19 17.67 12.15
CA THR A 573 3.88 18.25 11.81
C THR A 573 2.80 17.46 12.53
N PHE A 574 1.73 18.15 12.93
CA PHE A 574 0.58 17.54 13.58
C PHE A 574 -0.72 18.06 12.98
N GLU A 575 -1.71 17.18 12.94
CA GLU A 575 -3.09 17.51 12.67
C GLU A 575 -4.00 16.71 13.59
N VAL A 576 -4.88 17.39 14.33
CA VAL A 576 -5.86 16.76 15.21
C VAL A 576 -7.25 17.20 14.79
N ASN A 577 -8.08 16.24 14.39
CA ASN A 577 -9.47 16.43 14.00
C ASN A 577 -10.36 16.11 15.20
N ILE A 578 -11.17 17.08 15.65
CA ILE A 578 -11.92 17.01 16.92
C ILE A 578 -13.42 17.15 16.64
N PRO A 579 -14.13 16.03 16.36
CA PRO A 579 -15.57 16.06 16.15
C PRO A 579 -16.33 16.31 17.46
N LEU A 580 -17.49 16.95 17.35
CA LEU A 580 -18.35 17.27 18.49
C LEU A 580 -19.62 16.40 18.48
N ASN A 581 -19.93 15.78 19.62
CA ASN A 581 -21.18 15.05 19.87
C ASN A 581 -22.41 15.94 19.64
N ASN A 582 -22.34 17.20 20.09
CA ASN A 582 -23.35 18.21 19.86
C ASN A 582 -22.71 19.45 19.22
N PRO A 583 -23.11 19.83 17.99
CA PRO A 583 -22.61 21.05 17.35
C PRO A 583 -22.89 22.32 18.16
N ILE A 584 -21.96 23.26 18.12
CA ILE A 584 -21.99 24.50 18.92
C ILE A 584 -22.20 25.70 18.00
N ASP A 585 -23.12 26.62 18.33
CA ASP A 585 -23.31 27.84 17.54
C ASP A 585 -21.98 28.58 17.33
N VAL A 586 -21.70 29.02 16.10
CA VAL A 586 -20.44 29.73 15.75
C VAL A 586 -20.20 30.92 16.69
N ALA A 587 -21.26 31.64 17.08
CA ALA A 587 -21.18 32.79 17.98
C ALA A 587 -20.83 32.43 19.45
N SER A 588 -20.91 31.14 19.82
CA SER A 588 -20.57 30.63 21.15
C SER A 588 -19.18 29.98 21.18
N MET A 589 -18.49 29.91 20.05
CA MET A 589 -17.14 29.36 19.99
C MET A 589 -16.14 30.24 20.75
N PRO A 590 -15.13 29.65 21.42
CA PRO A 590 -14.05 30.41 22.04
C PRO A 590 -13.31 31.27 21.01
N ALA A 591 -12.77 32.38 21.49
CA ALA A 591 -11.95 33.28 20.67
C ALA A 591 -10.68 32.56 20.20
N MET A 592 -10.29 32.84 18.95
CA MET A 592 -9.02 32.39 18.39
C MET A 592 -7.85 33.09 19.10
N PRO A 593 -6.65 32.47 19.16
CA PRO A 593 -6.25 31.17 18.60
C PRO A 593 -6.68 29.94 19.45
N LEU A 594 -7.74 30.06 20.26
CA LEU A 594 -8.09 29.17 21.38
C LEU A 594 -7.20 29.46 22.58
N ASN A 595 -6.61 28.44 23.20
CA ASN A 595 -5.66 28.58 24.29
C ASN A 595 -4.54 27.52 24.17
N PRO A 596 -3.64 27.65 23.17
CA PRO A 596 -2.44 26.83 23.10
C PRO A 596 -1.48 27.17 24.25
N PHE A 597 -0.74 26.18 24.74
CA PHE A 597 0.20 26.33 25.84
C PHE A 597 1.27 25.24 25.83
N ILE A 598 2.42 25.54 26.43
CA ILE A 598 3.43 24.54 26.76
C ILE A 598 3.32 24.13 28.23
N PHE A 599 3.74 22.92 28.56
CA PHE A 599 3.72 22.41 29.93
C PHE A 599 4.96 21.59 30.28
N GLY A 600 5.18 21.34 31.57
CA GLY A 600 6.27 20.47 32.03
C GLY A 600 6.10 19.00 31.66
N ALA A 601 7.09 18.45 30.96
CA ALA A 601 7.16 17.00 30.79
C ALA A 601 7.36 16.32 32.17
N GLU A 602 6.60 15.26 32.41
CA GLU A 602 6.59 14.55 33.69
C GLU A 602 7.99 14.07 34.14
N ASN A 603 8.21 14.06 35.46
CA ASN A 603 9.44 13.58 36.11
C ASN A 603 10.75 14.32 35.74
N HIS A 604 10.68 15.57 35.27
CA HIS A 604 11.87 16.40 35.01
C HIS A 604 12.08 17.43 36.12
N THR A 605 13.35 17.77 36.39
CA THR A 605 13.68 18.90 37.26
C THR A 605 13.54 20.20 36.47
N ARG A 606 12.95 21.22 37.08
CA ARG A 606 12.91 22.59 36.55
C ARG A 606 13.87 23.49 37.35
N ASN A 607 13.78 24.81 37.16
CA ASN A 607 14.64 25.82 37.78
C ASN A 607 14.62 25.76 39.34
N ASP A 608 15.51 26.55 39.96
CA ASP A 608 15.73 26.59 41.40
C ASP A 608 14.50 27.01 42.24
N PHE A 609 13.43 27.50 41.60
CA PHE A 609 12.19 27.91 42.30
C PHE A 609 11.32 26.74 42.72
N PHE A 610 11.39 25.61 42.02
CA PHE A 610 10.54 24.46 42.27
C PHE A 610 11.24 23.42 43.13
N SER A 611 10.64 23.09 44.28
CA SER A 611 11.16 22.01 45.12
C SER A 611 10.70 20.64 44.59
N GLY A 612 11.58 19.94 43.87
CA GLY A 612 11.35 18.58 43.39
C GLY A 612 11.19 18.48 41.87
N GLN A 613 10.79 17.29 41.39
CA GLN A 613 10.38 17.12 40.00
C GLN A 613 8.98 17.69 39.85
N ILE A 614 8.83 18.63 38.92
CA ILE A 614 7.53 19.19 38.52
C ILE A 614 7.28 18.79 37.07
N GLY A 615 6.00 18.63 36.72
CA GLY A 615 5.60 18.00 35.47
C GLY A 615 4.38 18.70 34.91
N ARG A 616 3.32 17.92 34.69
CA ARG A 616 2.13 18.37 33.96
C ARG A 616 1.47 19.60 34.57
N ASP A 617 1.58 19.84 35.87
CA ASP A 617 0.92 20.93 36.57
C ASP A 617 1.54 22.32 36.34
N LEU A 618 2.74 22.39 35.74
CA LEU A 618 3.35 23.63 35.25
C LEU A 618 2.85 23.90 33.83
N GLU A 619 2.09 24.98 33.64
CA GLU A 619 1.58 25.40 32.33
C GLU A 619 2.01 26.85 32.03
N ILE A 620 2.38 27.14 30.78
CA ILE A 620 2.76 28.46 30.30
C ILE A 620 1.89 28.79 29.09
N HIS A 621 0.97 29.73 29.28
CA HIS A 621 -0.01 30.13 28.27
C HIS A 621 0.31 31.48 27.66
N LEU A 622 -0.36 31.79 26.54
CA LEU A 622 -0.46 33.16 26.04
C LEU A 622 -0.97 34.11 27.14
N PRO A 623 -0.50 35.38 27.13
CA PRO A 623 -0.90 36.36 28.12
C PRO A 623 -2.43 36.50 28.26
N ASP A 624 -2.88 36.61 29.51
CA ASP A 624 -4.28 36.75 29.94
C ASP A 624 -5.18 35.54 29.62
N LYS A 625 -4.60 34.39 29.27
CA LYS A 625 -5.32 33.13 29.16
C LYS A 625 -5.39 32.41 30.53
N PRO A 626 -6.47 31.63 30.77
CA PRO A 626 -6.60 30.86 32.00
C PRO A 626 -5.77 29.58 31.95
N LEU A 627 -5.35 29.11 33.14
CA LEU A 627 -4.88 27.74 33.37
C LEU A 627 -5.99 26.72 33.04
N THR A 628 -5.59 25.48 32.78
CA THR A 628 -6.51 24.33 32.75
C THR A 628 -6.85 23.84 34.16
N ASP A 629 -7.73 22.84 34.32
CA ASP A 629 -8.04 22.28 35.64
C ASP A 629 -6.85 21.58 36.30
N LEU A 630 -5.87 21.16 35.51
CA LEU A 630 -4.64 20.52 35.99
C LEU A 630 -3.50 21.53 36.24
N GLY A 631 -3.65 22.77 35.77
CA GLY A 631 -2.67 23.84 35.98
C GLY A 631 -2.61 24.31 37.43
N ASN A 632 -1.39 24.54 37.93
CA ASN A 632 -1.17 24.90 39.33
C ASN A 632 -1.06 26.42 39.53
N SER A 633 -2.15 27.03 40.00
CA SER A 633 -2.20 28.48 40.25
C SER A 633 -1.29 28.95 41.40
N ALA A 634 -0.66 28.05 42.16
CA ALA A 634 0.27 28.43 43.24
C ALA A 634 1.58 29.04 42.71
N TYR A 635 1.83 28.91 41.41
CA TYR A 635 3.02 29.47 40.75
C TYR A 635 2.84 30.94 40.33
N PHE A 636 1.60 31.45 40.29
CA PHE A 636 1.35 32.87 40.04
C PHE A 636 1.94 33.77 41.15
N GLY A 637 2.53 34.89 40.74
CA GLY A 637 3.15 35.88 41.63
C GLY A 637 4.51 35.47 42.20
N LEU A 638 5.10 34.37 41.71
CA LEU A 638 6.47 33.96 42.03
C LEU A 638 7.46 34.60 41.03
N GLY A 639 8.74 34.67 41.38
CA GLY A 639 9.78 35.14 40.46
C GLY A 639 9.50 36.54 39.88
N ASP A 640 9.48 36.63 38.54
CA ASP A 640 9.19 37.83 37.76
C ASP A 640 7.70 37.92 37.34
N ASP A 641 6.90 36.89 37.62
CA ASP A 641 5.45 36.85 37.35
C ASP A 641 4.66 37.82 38.24
N ASP A 642 3.81 38.61 37.58
CA ASP A 642 2.88 39.54 38.21
C ASP A 642 1.43 39.20 37.84
N SER A 643 1.14 37.89 37.69
CA SER A 643 -0.20 37.40 37.36
C SER A 643 -1.20 37.74 38.47
N ASN A 644 -2.31 38.35 38.07
CA ASN A 644 -3.46 38.69 38.89
C ASN A 644 -4.76 38.23 38.19
N PRO A 645 -5.06 36.92 38.25
CA PRO A 645 -6.24 36.34 37.60
C PRO A 645 -7.56 36.91 38.18
N PRO A 646 -8.64 36.98 37.37
CA PRO A 646 -8.73 36.53 35.99
C PRO A 646 -8.33 37.62 34.97
N THR A 647 -7.85 38.78 35.43
CA THR A 647 -7.71 39.97 34.57
C THR A 647 -6.40 40.04 33.82
N THR A 648 -5.30 39.62 34.44
CA THR A 648 -3.96 39.65 33.84
C THR A 648 -3.19 38.39 34.27
N THR A 649 -2.70 37.58 33.33
CA THR A 649 -1.94 36.35 33.64
C THR A 649 -0.78 36.19 32.67
N PHE A 650 0.28 35.50 33.10
CA PHE A 650 1.50 35.24 32.32
C PHE A 650 2.16 36.51 31.80
N ARG A 651 2.24 37.53 32.66
CA ARG A 651 2.97 38.77 32.38
C ARG A 651 3.79 39.21 33.59
N THR A 652 4.92 39.86 33.34
CA THR A 652 5.68 40.55 34.38
C THR A 652 5.04 41.90 34.75
N SER A 653 5.52 42.53 35.83
CA SER A 653 5.11 43.88 36.23
C SER A 653 5.39 44.98 35.18
N THR A 654 6.20 44.68 34.15
CA THR A 654 6.46 45.57 33.01
C THR A 654 5.78 45.12 31.72
N ASN A 655 4.77 44.26 31.82
CA ASN A 655 3.95 43.73 30.72
C ASN A 655 4.65 42.72 29.80
N LEU A 656 5.83 42.21 30.16
CA LEU A 656 6.56 41.22 29.37
C LEU A 656 5.87 39.84 29.48
N PRO A 657 5.47 39.20 28.37
CA PRO A 657 4.84 37.87 28.41
C PRO A 657 5.86 36.72 28.41
N TRP A 658 5.41 35.48 28.67
CA TRP A 658 6.21 34.25 28.41
C TRP A 658 5.80 33.53 27.14
N ALA A 659 4.78 34.02 26.43
CA ALA A 659 4.33 33.45 25.18
C ALA A 659 3.77 34.56 24.29
N ALA A 660 3.96 34.42 22.99
CA ALA A 660 3.51 35.39 22.00
C ALA A 660 2.92 34.69 20.79
N GLU A 661 1.86 35.28 20.25
CA GLU A 661 1.35 34.97 18.92
C GLU A 661 1.87 36.04 17.95
N ILE A 662 2.58 35.62 16.91
CA ILE A 662 3.37 36.48 16.05
C ILE A 662 2.97 36.27 14.59
N GLY A 663 2.38 37.31 13.99
CA GLY A 663 2.13 37.45 12.56
C GLY A 663 1.35 36.31 11.90
N ASN A 664 1.19 36.42 10.58
CA ASN A 664 0.71 35.36 9.69
C ASN A 664 1.76 35.01 8.61
N THR A 665 3.02 35.36 8.88
CA THR A 665 4.18 35.16 8.02
C THR A 665 5.21 34.28 8.74
N GLU A 666 6.10 33.64 8.00
CA GLU A 666 7.23 32.86 8.51
C GLU A 666 8.14 33.74 9.40
N TRP A 667 7.85 33.79 10.71
CA TRP A 667 8.61 34.60 11.66
C TRP A 667 9.95 33.92 11.95
N LYS A 668 11.03 34.71 11.87
CA LYS A 668 12.38 34.24 12.14
C LYS A 668 12.67 34.35 13.63
N ALA A 669 12.70 33.24 14.34
CA ALA A 669 13.04 33.21 15.77
C ALA A 669 14.46 33.79 16.03
N PRO A 670 14.68 34.50 17.15
CA PRO A 670 16.02 34.87 17.59
C PRO A 670 16.95 33.67 17.75
N LEU A 671 18.25 33.87 17.54
CA LEU A 671 19.25 32.85 17.84
C LEU A 671 19.30 32.59 19.36
N GLU A 672 19.69 31.38 19.74
CA GLU A 672 19.87 30.96 21.15
C GLU A 672 20.61 32.03 21.99
N GLU A 673 20.12 32.30 23.20
CA GLU A 673 20.56 33.32 24.16
C GLU A 673 20.45 34.79 23.67
N THR A 674 19.85 35.02 22.49
CA THR A 674 19.69 36.37 21.92
C THR A 674 18.35 36.97 22.27
N ASP A 675 18.31 37.74 23.36
CA ASP A 675 17.13 38.51 23.81
C ASP A 675 16.33 39.09 22.62
N ILE A 676 15.03 38.87 22.62
CA ILE A 676 14.13 39.24 21.52
C ILE A 676 14.18 40.73 21.22
N ALA A 677 14.38 41.62 22.20
CA ALA A 677 14.52 43.06 21.95
C ALA A 677 15.85 43.41 21.28
N CYS A 678 16.84 42.53 21.36
CA CYS A 678 18.09 42.62 20.63
C CYS A 678 17.93 42.20 19.17
N ALA A 679 17.14 41.16 18.90
CA ALA A 679 16.83 40.67 17.55
C ALA A 679 15.78 41.54 16.84
N TYR A 680 14.81 42.06 17.59
CA TYR A 680 13.69 42.89 17.14
C TYR A 680 13.58 44.17 18.00
N PRO A 681 14.30 45.24 17.66
CA PRO A 681 14.41 46.45 18.49
C PRO A 681 13.08 47.17 18.80
N GLU A 682 12.04 46.93 18.01
CA GLU A 682 10.72 47.54 18.18
C GLU A 682 9.83 46.80 19.19
N PHE A 683 10.17 45.55 19.55
CA PHE A 683 9.40 44.66 20.42
C PHE A 683 9.07 45.30 21.78
N ASN A 684 10.06 45.89 22.45
CA ASN A 684 9.84 46.51 23.78
C ASN A 684 8.82 47.65 23.73
N THR A 685 8.80 48.43 22.65
CA THR A 685 7.82 49.52 22.52
C THR A 685 6.42 48.97 22.29
N PHE A 686 6.31 47.89 21.51
CA PHE A 686 5.05 47.16 21.31
C PHE A 686 4.50 46.62 22.63
N ILE A 687 5.29 45.81 23.34
CA ILE A 687 4.86 45.16 24.58
C ILE A 687 4.55 46.16 25.70
N THR A 688 5.41 47.15 25.94
CA THR A 688 5.17 48.13 27.03
C THR A 688 4.04 49.10 26.72
N SER A 689 3.59 49.18 25.46
CA SER A 689 2.41 49.93 25.05
C SER A 689 1.11 49.11 25.07
N ASP A 690 1.18 47.86 25.52
CA ASP A 690 0.09 46.89 25.48
C ASP A 690 -0.45 46.68 24.04
N GLY A 691 0.48 46.54 23.10
CA GLY A 691 0.20 46.26 21.70
C GLY A 691 -0.24 47.46 20.85
N VAL A 692 -0.28 48.69 21.40
CA VAL A 692 -0.81 49.88 20.71
C VAL A 692 0.18 50.49 19.71
N ASN A 693 1.48 50.36 19.94
CA ASN A 693 2.53 50.94 19.08
C ASN A 693 3.35 49.83 18.43
N ASN A 694 3.85 50.06 17.21
CA ASN A 694 4.72 49.11 16.48
C ASN A 694 4.08 47.72 16.29
N GLU A 695 2.81 47.67 15.86
CA GLU A 695 2.05 46.42 15.63
C GLU A 695 2.75 45.41 14.68
N PHE A 696 3.67 45.88 13.83
CA PHE A 696 4.45 45.08 12.87
C PHE A 696 5.94 44.96 13.27
N TRP A 697 6.24 44.97 14.57
CA TRP A 697 7.62 44.91 15.08
C TRP A 697 8.40 43.69 14.55
N PHE A 698 7.71 42.59 14.25
CA PHE A 698 8.25 41.32 13.75
C PHE A 698 8.67 41.35 12.28
N ASP A 699 8.31 42.37 11.50
CA ASP A 699 8.71 42.50 10.10
C ASP A 699 10.16 43.02 9.93
N ASN A 700 10.79 43.48 11.02
CA ASN A 700 12.07 44.20 10.98
C ASN A 700 13.16 43.51 11.84
N PRO A 701 13.55 42.26 11.53
CA PRO A 701 14.62 41.58 12.27
C PRO A 701 15.99 42.21 12.02
N VAL A 702 16.84 42.13 13.04
CA VAL A 702 18.29 42.30 12.87
C VAL A 702 18.85 40.99 12.30
N PHE A 703 19.04 40.95 10.99
CA PHE A 703 19.37 39.75 10.19
C PHE A 703 20.36 38.74 10.81
N HIS A 704 21.42 39.17 11.51
CA HIS A 704 22.45 38.28 12.07
C HIS A 704 22.15 37.82 13.51
N LYS A 705 20.93 38.04 13.99
CA LYS A 705 20.46 37.71 15.33
C LYS A 705 19.24 36.80 15.33
N VAL A 706 18.80 36.37 14.14
CA VAL A 706 17.67 35.47 13.96
C VAL A 706 18.11 34.27 13.14
N VAL A 707 17.35 33.18 13.26
CA VAL A 707 17.49 31.98 12.42
C VAL A 707 17.04 32.32 11.00
N ASP A 708 17.71 31.74 10.01
CA ASP A 708 17.60 32.13 8.59
C ASP A 708 16.63 31.24 7.80
#